data_AF-A0A556TNR2-F1
#
_entry.id   AF-A0A556TNR2-F1
#
_cell.length_a   1.000
_cell.length_b   1.000
_cell.length_c   1.000
_cell.angle_alpha   90.00
_cell.angle_beta   90.00
_cell.angle_gamma   90.00
#
_symmetry.space_group_name_H-M   'P 1'
#
loop_
_entity.id
_entity.type
_entity.pdbx_description
1 polymer ?
#
loop_
_entity_poly.entity_id
_entity_poly.type
_entity_poly.pdbx_seq_one_letter_code
_entity_poly.pdbx_strand_id
1 'polypeptide(L)'
;MSARAGWPPKGLSQGNKFLLELMGFSGACIDLLHAYSGSAFAAERHTSAPQIFRIPAESNPDTQQQLLKKFQQISLEHEILLHPRYFGPNLLNTVKQKLFTEVEGTCTGKYGFVIAVTTIDNIGAGVIQPGRGFVLYPVKYKAIVFRPFKGEVVDAVVTQVNKSIPSEMEFDPNSNPPCYKTVDEDIVIQQDDEIRLKIVGTRVDKNDITLYTYPENWRAFKAQIAAQYSGARLKVASSPPAFTFGQTNRSPAFLNNFPLGKVPAYQGDDGFCLFESNAIAHYLSNDALRGSTPQTSAQVLQWVSFADSEIIPPASTWVFPTLGIMQFNKQATEQAKEEVKRVLAVLNQHLNTRTFLVGERVSLADITVACSLLWLYKQVLEPAFRQPYPNVNRWFVTCINQPQFKTVLGEVKLCEKMAQFDSKKFAENQPKKETPPKKEKAGKEAGKQQPQQQQEKKEKKKEEKKPAPPAEEMDECEAALAAEPKTKDPFAHLPKSSFVLDEFKRKYSNEDTLTVAIPYFWENFDREGFSIWYSEYRFPEELTMTFMSCNLITGMFQRLDKLRKNAFASVILFGTNNNSSISGIWLSEDWQIDYESYNWRKLDVDSEECKTMVKEYFAWEGEFKHVGKPFSQGKIFK
;
A
#
# COMPACT_ATOMS: atom_id res chain seq x y z
N MET A 1 14.27 46.07 -34.38
CA MET A 1 15.53 45.30 -34.53
C MET A 1 15.30 43.95 -33.87
N SER A 2 15.45 42.77 -34.44
CA SER A 2 15.80 42.28 -35.77
C SER A 2 15.39 40.80 -35.73
N ALA A 3 14.81 40.28 -36.80
CA ALA A 3 14.56 38.85 -37.00
C ALA A 3 15.86 38.02 -36.94
N ARG A 4 15.75 36.72 -36.64
CA ARG A 4 16.57 35.67 -37.25
C ARG A 4 15.79 34.35 -37.33
N ALA A 5 15.18 34.14 -38.49
CA ALA A 5 14.89 32.83 -39.04
C ALA A 5 16.22 32.14 -39.42
N GLY A 6 16.36 30.86 -39.09
CA GLY A 6 17.43 30.00 -39.58
C GLY A 6 16.89 29.06 -40.66
N TRP A 7 17.26 29.29 -41.92
CA TRP A 7 17.04 28.37 -43.04
C TRP A 7 18.14 27.28 -43.07
N PRO A 8 17.86 26.06 -43.56
CA PRO A 8 18.89 25.07 -43.87
C PRO A 8 19.55 25.36 -45.24
N PRO A 9 20.79 24.89 -45.48
CA PRO A 9 21.52 25.16 -46.71
C PRO A 9 20.98 24.36 -47.91
N LYS A 10 21.15 24.99 -49.08
CA LYS A 10 20.58 24.68 -50.41
C LYS A 10 20.98 23.32 -50.99
N GLY A 11 20.03 22.67 -51.67
CA GLY A 11 20.28 21.71 -52.74
C GLY A 11 19.07 20.83 -53.07
N LEU A 12 18.49 21.05 -54.25
CA LEU A 12 17.39 20.31 -54.92
C LEU A 12 15.95 20.69 -54.53
N SER A 13 15.20 21.09 -55.57
CA SER A 13 13.83 21.59 -55.58
C SER A 13 12.79 20.48 -55.35
N GLN A 14 11.92 20.61 -54.35
CA GLN A 14 10.52 20.12 -54.34
C GLN A 14 9.85 20.40 -52.98
N GLY A 15 8.69 21.09 -53.01
CA GLY A 15 7.67 21.14 -51.94
C GLY A 15 8.00 21.96 -50.69
N ASN A 16 7.14 22.92 -50.35
CA ASN A 16 7.16 23.63 -49.05
C ASN A 16 6.96 22.64 -47.89
N LYS A 17 8.04 22.08 -47.32
CA LYS A 17 7.97 21.16 -46.16
C LYS A 17 8.14 21.94 -44.84
N PHE A 18 7.07 22.10 -44.08
CA PHE A 18 7.02 22.78 -42.77
C PHE A 18 7.23 21.82 -41.60
N LEU A 19 7.88 22.27 -40.52
CA LEU A 19 8.13 21.49 -39.30
C LEU A 19 7.05 21.78 -38.23
N LEU A 20 6.11 20.85 -37.98
CA LEU A 20 5.14 20.93 -36.87
C LEU A 20 5.65 20.20 -35.62
N GLU A 21 5.45 20.79 -34.44
CA GLU A 21 5.74 20.17 -33.15
C GLU A 21 4.48 19.49 -32.55
N LEU A 22 4.47 18.15 -32.54
CA LEU A 22 3.34 17.36 -32.03
C LEU A 22 3.56 16.91 -30.58
N MET A 23 2.67 17.34 -29.67
CA MET A 23 2.62 16.85 -28.30
C MET A 23 1.77 15.58 -28.18
N GLY A 24 2.44 14.42 -28.12
CA GLY A 24 1.86 13.17 -27.62
C GLY A 24 0.90 12.45 -28.57
N PHE A 25 1.23 11.19 -28.88
CA PHE A 25 0.33 10.27 -29.58
C PHE A 25 -0.74 9.72 -28.62
N SER A 26 -1.82 10.47 -28.42
CA SER A 26 -3.09 9.87 -27.98
C SER A 26 -4.24 10.56 -28.68
N GLY A 27 -4.78 9.91 -29.71
CA GLY A 27 -6.06 10.29 -30.32
C GLY A 27 -6.02 11.29 -31.48
N ALA A 28 -4.85 11.65 -32.03
CA ALA A 28 -4.80 12.38 -33.29
C ALA A 28 -4.68 11.40 -34.47
N CYS A 29 -5.75 11.28 -35.26
CA CYS A 29 -5.74 10.64 -36.58
C CYS A 29 -4.85 11.43 -37.54
N ILE A 30 -3.56 11.16 -37.51
CA ILE A 30 -2.68 11.35 -38.66
C ILE A 30 -2.15 9.96 -38.96
N ASP A 31 -2.72 9.31 -39.97
CA ASP A 31 -2.24 8.01 -40.44
C ASP A 31 -0.87 8.21 -41.10
N LEU A 32 0.19 8.19 -40.29
CA LEU A 32 1.60 8.16 -40.74
C LEU A 32 1.89 6.97 -41.68
N LEU A 33 1.01 5.96 -41.70
CA LEU A 33 1.14 4.74 -42.48
C LEU A 33 0.78 4.91 -43.96
N HIS A 34 -0.01 5.91 -44.35
CA HIS A 34 -0.39 6.08 -45.77
C HIS A 34 0.76 6.61 -46.65
N ALA A 35 1.72 7.32 -46.06
CA ALA A 35 2.87 7.89 -46.77
C ALA A 35 3.85 6.83 -47.34
N TYR A 36 3.80 5.58 -46.85
CA TYR A 36 4.64 4.49 -47.36
C TYR A 36 3.87 3.44 -48.17
N SER A 37 2.53 3.45 -48.16
CA SER A 37 1.69 2.43 -48.81
C SER A 37 1.04 2.89 -50.12
N GLY A 38 1.04 4.20 -50.41
CA GLY A 38 0.24 4.81 -51.48
C GLY A 38 0.61 4.49 -52.94
N SER A 39 1.69 3.74 -53.21
CA SER A 39 2.06 3.40 -54.60
C SER A 39 2.55 1.96 -54.82
N ALA A 40 2.41 1.05 -53.85
CA ALA A 40 2.97 -0.31 -53.95
C ALA A 40 2.03 -1.48 -53.62
N PHE A 41 0.79 -1.26 -53.15
CA PHE A 41 -0.05 -2.33 -52.59
C PHE A 41 -1.21 -2.83 -53.49
N ALA A 42 -1.06 -2.71 -54.81
CA ALA A 42 -1.97 -3.36 -55.75
C ALA A 42 -1.21 -3.99 -56.93
N ALA A 43 -0.76 -5.26 -56.78
CA ALA A 43 -0.65 -6.23 -57.88
C ALA A 43 -0.26 -7.64 -57.37
N GLU A 44 -1.22 -8.55 -57.49
CA GLU A 44 -1.12 -9.99 -57.78
C GLU A 44 -0.13 -10.93 -57.05
N ARG A 45 -0.74 -11.90 -56.36
CA ARG A 45 -0.12 -13.15 -55.91
C ARG A 45 0.33 -13.98 -57.12
N HIS A 46 1.63 -14.12 -57.33
CA HIS A 46 2.21 -15.32 -57.94
C HIS A 46 3.70 -15.48 -57.55
N THR A 47 4.03 -16.71 -57.15
CA THR A 47 5.35 -17.39 -57.12
C THR A 47 6.64 -16.60 -57.38
N SER A 48 7.64 -16.90 -56.54
CA SER A 48 9.05 -16.47 -56.51
C SER A 48 9.32 -15.20 -55.68
N ALA A 49 10.19 -15.34 -54.69
CA ALA A 49 10.56 -14.29 -53.74
C ALA A 49 11.18 -13.07 -54.45
N PRO A 50 10.70 -11.83 -54.18
CA PRO A 50 11.41 -10.63 -54.59
C PRO A 50 12.01 -9.87 -53.40
N GLN A 51 13.20 -9.32 -53.60
CA GLN A 51 13.95 -8.45 -52.69
C GLN A 51 13.12 -7.18 -52.34
N ILE A 52 12.81 -6.95 -51.06
CA ILE A 52 11.82 -5.95 -50.60
C ILE A 52 12.40 -4.55 -50.33
N PHE A 53 13.71 -4.32 -50.45
CA PHE A 53 14.29 -2.98 -50.29
C PHE A 53 15.41 -2.72 -51.31
N ARG A 54 15.16 -1.81 -52.27
CA ARG A 54 16.23 -1.14 -53.01
C ARG A 54 16.47 0.22 -52.35
N ILE A 55 17.55 0.30 -51.59
CA ILE A 55 18.09 1.58 -51.10
C ILE A 55 18.62 2.31 -52.34
N PRO A 56 18.23 3.57 -52.61
CA PRO A 56 18.84 4.34 -53.69
C PRO A 56 20.35 4.37 -53.45
N ALA A 57 21.14 3.99 -54.46
CA ALA A 57 22.60 3.89 -54.37
C ALA A 57 23.30 5.22 -54.02
N GLU A 58 22.54 6.33 -53.96
CA GLU A 58 23.00 7.69 -53.71
C GLU A 58 22.59 8.26 -52.34
N SER A 59 22.10 7.45 -51.40
CA SER A 59 21.80 7.95 -50.04
C SER A 59 23.05 7.93 -49.15
N ASN A 60 23.38 9.08 -48.53
CA ASN A 60 24.47 9.26 -47.56
C ASN A 60 24.46 8.14 -46.47
N PRO A 61 25.60 7.53 -46.12
CA PRO A 61 25.69 6.46 -45.10
C PRO A 61 25.03 6.78 -43.76
N ASP A 62 25.02 8.04 -43.31
CA ASP A 62 24.33 8.45 -42.08
C ASP A 62 22.80 8.26 -42.17
N THR A 63 22.20 8.53 -43.34
CA THR A 63 20.77 8.36 -43.60
C THR A 63 20.38 6.88 -43.63
N GLN A 64 21.25 6.03 -44.20
CA GLN A 64 21.06 4.58 -44.18
C GLN A 64 21.12 4.03 -42.75
N GLN A 65 22.06 4.52 -41.94
CA GLN A 65 22.21 4.08 -40.55
C GLN A 65 21.09 4.58 -39.64
N GLN A 66 20.49 5.74 -39.94
CA GLN A 66 19.26 6.22 -39.27
C GLN A 66 18.01 5.42 -39.65
N LEU A 67 17.83 5.08 -40.94
CA LEU A 67 16.72 4.24 -41.39
C LEU A 67 16.79 2.81 -40.81
N LEU A 68 18.00 2.24 -40.73
CA LEU A 68 18.26 0.95 -40.08
C LEU A 68 17.98 0.96 -38.56
N LYS A 69 18.08 2.12 -37.90
CA LYS A 69 17.69 2.26 -36.48
C LYS A 69 16.17 2.35 -36.30
N LYS A 70 15.45 2.87 -37.31
CA LYS A 70 14.03 3.20 -37.30
C LYS A 70 13.11 1.98 -37.51
N PHE A 71 13.45 1.14 -38.48
CA PHE A 71 12.71 -0.06 -38.82
C PHE A 71 13.55 -1.29 -38.46
N GLN A 72 13.01 -2.14 -37.61
CA GLN A 72 13.71 -3.34 -37.15
C GLN A 72 12.86 -4.56 -37.44
N GLN A 73 13.48 -5.62 -37.97
CA GLN A 73 12.83 -6.92 -38.03
C GLN A 73 13.07 -7.66 -36.72
N ILE A 74 12.00 -8.03 -36.04
CA ILE A 74 12.07 -8.72 -34.75
C ILE A 74 11.22 -9.98 -34.75
N SER A 75 11.60 -10.96 -33.93
CA SER A 75 10.79 -12.15 -33.65
C SER A 75 9.84 -11.88 -32.50
N LEU A 76 8.55 -12.18 -32.71
CA LEU A 76 7.44 -11.98 -31.77
C LEU A 76 6.65 -13.28 -31.62
N GLU A 77 5.93 -13.37 -30.50
CA GLU A 77 5.01 -14.47 -30.21
C GLU A 77 3.62 -13.90 -29.95
N HIS A 78 2.59 -14.56 -30.47
CA HIS A 78 1.18 -14.16 -30.26
C HIS A 78 0.29 -15.39 -30.17
N GLU A 79 -0.75 -15.33 -29.34
CA GLU A 79 -1.69 -16.44 -29.14
C GLU A 79 -3.00 -16.18 -29.90
N ILE A 80 -3.31 -17.04 -30.86
CA ILE A 80 -4.53 -16.94 -31.67
C ILE A 80 -5.63 -17.80 -31.05
N LEU A 81 -6.68 -17.15 -30.57
CA LEU A 81 -7.88 -17.82 -30.07
C LEU A 81 -8.83 -18.16 -31.23
N LEU A 82 -9.18 -19.43 -31.39
CA LEU A 82 -10.05 -19.90 -32.46
C LEU A 82 -11.26 -20.68 -31.93
N HIS A 83 -12.44 -20.38 -32.48
CA HIS A 83 -13.66 -21.14 -32.20
C HIS A 83 -13.65 -22.47 -32.97
N PRO A 84 -14.21 -23.57 -32.43
CA PRO A 84 -14.29 -24.87 -33.12
C PRO A 84 -14.94 -24.88 -34.51
N ARG A 85 -15.65 -23.81 -34.89
CA ARG A 85 -16.31 -23.70 -36.20
C ARG A 85 -15.31 -23.51 -37.34
N TYR A 86 -14.09 -23.09 -37.01
CA TYR A 86 -13.01 -22.86 -37.95
C TYR A 86 -12.07 -24.08 -38.04
N PHE A 87 -12.41 -25.19 -37.38
CA PHE A 87 -11.66 -26.43 -37.47
C PHE A 87 -12.02 -27.13 -38.78
N GLY A 88 -11.00 -27.42 -39.57
CA GLY A 88 -11.17 -27.98 -40.90
C GLY A 88 -9.89 -27.84 -41.71
N PRO A 89 -9.92 -28.19 -43.01
CA PRO A 89 -8.74 -28.19 -43.88
C PRO A 89 -8.08 -26.81 -44.00
N ASN A 90 -8.82 -25.73 -43.75
CA ASN A 90 -8.32 -24.35 -43.81
C ASN A 90 -7.80 -23.80 -42.48
N LEU A 91 -7.74 -24.61 -41.42
CA LEU A 91 -7.37 -24.19 -40.07
C LEU A 91 -6.10 -23.31 -40.03
N LEU A 92 -5.01 -23.79 -40.63
CA LEU A 92 -3.72 -23.06 -40.63
C LEU A 92 -3.83 -21.72 -41.35
N ASN A 93 -4.58 -21.66 -42.46
CA ASN A 93 -4.80 -20.41 -43.19
C ASN A 93 -5.63 -19.42 -42.37
N THR A 94 -6.64 -19.91 -41.64
CA THR A 94 -7.44 -19.08 -40.74
C THR A 94 -6.59 -18.53 -39.60
N VAL A 95 -5.70 -19.32 -39.01
CA VAL A 95 -4.76 -18.86 -37.97
C VAL A 95 -3.83 -17.77 -38.51
N LYS A 96 -3.29 -17.93 -39.73
CA LYS A 96 -2.44 -16.92 -40.37
C LYS A 96 -3.17 -15.61 -40.66
N GLN A 97 -4.37 -15.69 -41.25
CA GLN A 97 -5.18 -14.51 -41.54
C GLN A 97 -5.54 -13.76 -40.26
N LYS A 98 -5.93 -14.49 -39.22
CA LYS A 98 -6.25 -13.91 -37.92
C LYS A 98 -5.03 -13.28 -37.26
N LEU A 99 -3.84 -13.87 -37.40
CA LEU A 99 -2.59 -13.25 -36.96
C LEU A 99 -2.39 -11.89 -37.63
N PHE A 100 -2.43 -11.81 -38.97
CA PHE A 100 -2.22 -10.55 -39.69
C PHE A 100 -3.20 -9.47 -39.21
N THR A 101 -4.50 -9.80 -39.13
CA THR A 101 -5.54 -8.88 -38.68
C THR A 101 -5.37 -8.43 -37.23
N GLU A 102 -4.87 -9.28 -36.34
CA GLU A 102 -4.72 -8.96 -34.92
C GLU A 102 -3.43 -8.21 -34.60
N VAL A 103 -2.35 -8.39 -35.38
CA VAL A 103 -1.03 -7.85 -35.03
C VAL A 103 -0.60 -6.68 -35.91
N GLU A 104 -0.95 -6.62 -37.19
CA GLU A 104 -0.55 -5.52 -38.07
C GLU A 104 -1.30 -4.23 -37.72
N GLY A 105 -0.57 -3.13 -37.60
CA GLY A 105 -1.10 -1.84 -37.12
C GLY A 105 -1.17 -1.70 -35.61
N THR A 106 -0.84 -2.74 -34.83
CA THR A 106 -0.80 -2.64 -33.36
C THR A 106 0.48 -1.97 -32.87
N CYS A 107 0.43 -1.36 -31.68
CA CYS A 107 1.59 -0.72 -31.05
C CYS A 107 1.91 -1.39 -29.70
N THR A 108 3.19 -1.64 -29.46
CA THR A 108 3.69 -2.28 -28.23
C THR A 108 4.75 -1.40 -27.56
N GLY A 109 4.72 -1.25 -26.23
CA GLY A 109 5.68 -0.45 -25.44
C GLY A 109 7.13 -0.79 -25.74
N LYS A 110 7.39 -2.10 -25.88
CA LYS A 110 8.72 -2.66 -26.04
C LYS A 110 9.28 -2.52 -27.45
N TYR A 111 8.45 -2.62 -28.49
CA TYR A 111 8.92 -2.76 -29.88
C TYR A 111 8.41 -1.68 -30.84
N GLY A 112 7.44 -0.84 -30.44
CA GLY A 112 6.81 0.16 -31.29
C GLY A 112 5.64 -0.40 -32.10
N PHE A 113 5.36 0.24 -33.24
CA PHE A 113 4.28 -0.13 -34.15
C PHE A 113 4.68 -1.35 -35.00
N VAL A 114 3.81 -2.36 -35.05
CA VAL A 114 3.96 -3.50 -35.96
C VAL A 114 3.44 -3.08 -37.32
N ILE A 115 4.35 -2.92 -38.29
CA ILE A 115 4.01 -2.43 -39.63
C ILE A 115 3.51 -3.58 -40.50
N ALA A 116 4.26 -4.69 -40.52
CA ALA A 116 3.94 -5.84 -41.34
C ALA A 116 4.59 -7.11 -40.78
N VAL A 117 3.88 -8.23 -40.83
CA VAL A 117 4.42 -9.56 -40.55
C VAL A 117 5.17 -10.05 -41.78
N THR A 118 6.45 -10.36 -41.64
CA THR A 118 7.30 -10.79 -42.76
C THR A 118 7.34 -12.30 -42.92
N THR A 119 7.49 -13.04 -41.81
CA THR A 119 7.54 -14.51 -41.83
C THR A 119 6.79 -15.08 -40.63
N ILE A 120 6.17 -16.24 -40.81
CA ILE A 120 5.61 -17.03 -39.71
C ILE A 120 6.53 -18.22 -39.51
N ASP A 121 7.26 -18.22 -38.40
CA ASP A 121 8.32 -19.19 -38.11
C ASP A 121 7.71 -20.53 -37.64
N ASN A 122 6.69 -20.47 -36.77
CA ASN A 122 6.03 -21.68 -36.26
C ASN A 122 4.58 -21.41 -35.81
N ILE A 123 3.69 -22.37 -36.05
CA ILE A 123 2.35 -22.43 -35.46
C ILE A 123 2.31 -23.66 -34.55
N GLY A 124 2.30 -23.45 -33.25
CA GLY A 124 2.31 -24.52 -32.25
C GLY A 124 0.99 -25.29 -32.18
N ALA A 125 1.03 -26.40 -31.44
CA ALA A 125 -0.16 -27.23 -31.21
C ALA A 125 -1.24 -26.43 -30.47
N GLY A 126 -2.48 -26.53 -30.93
CA GLY A 126 -3.62 -25.84 -30.32
C GLY A 126 -3.98 -26.45 -28.96
N VAL A 127 -4.10 -25.61 -27.93
CA VAL A 127 -4.51 -26.02 -26.57
C VAL A 127 -5.95 -25.62 -26.32
N ILE A 128 -6.80 -26.60 -25.97
CA ILE A 128 -8.22 -26.35 -25.65
C ILE A 128 -8.31 -25.62 -24.31
N GLN A 129 -9.04 -24.51 -24.28
CA GLN A 129 -9.34 -23.79 -23.04
C GLN A 129 -10.39 -24.54 -22.21
N PRO A 130 -10.11 -24.83 -20.93
CA PRO A 130 -11.07 -25.48 -20.04
C PRO A 130 -12.37 -24.68 -19.92
N GLY A 131 -13.52 -25.34 -20.09
CA GLY A 131 -14.85 -24.77 -19.83
C GLY A 131 -15.44 -23.86 -20.90
N ARG A 132 -14.68 -23.46 -21.94
CA ARG A 132 -15.18 -22.57 -23.01
C ARG A 132 -15.15 -23.17 -24.42
N GLY A 133 -14.44 -24.29 -24.62
CA GLY A 133 -14.39 -25.00 -25.91
C GLY A 133 -13.60 -24.31 -27.02
N PHE A 134 -12.99 -23.15 -26.76
CA PHE A 134 -12.07 -22.49 -27.70
C PHE A 134 -10.69 -23.15 -27.67
N VAL A 135 -9.92 -22.98 -28.74
CA VAL A 135 -8.53 -23.45 -28.83
C VAL A 135 -7.58 -22.28 -29.02
N LEU A 136 -6.50 -22.24 -28.24
CA LEU A 136 -5.40 -21.29 -28.35
C LEU A 136 -4.27 -21.89 -29.18
N TYR A 137 -3.86 -21.20 -30.24
CA TYR A 137 -2.69 -21.55 -31.05
C TYR A 137 -1.55 -20.57 -30.77
N PRO A 138 -0.45 -20.99 -30.14
CA PRO A 138 0.73 -20.13 -29.99
C PRO A 138 1.47 -20.01 -31.33
N VAL A 139 1.68 -18.80 -31.81
CA VAL A 139 2.32 -18.51 -33.10
C VAL A 139 3.58 -17.69 -32.88
N LYS A 140 4.70 -18.15 -33.47
CA LYS A 140 5.96 -17.40 -33.53
C LYS A 140 6.12 -16.83 -34.93
N TYR A 141 6.40 -15.55 -35.05
CA TYR A 141 6.50 -14.84 -36.31
C TYR A 141 7.56 -13.74 -36.25
N LYS A 142 7.99 -13.25 -37.42
CA LYS A 142 8.81 -12.06 -37.55
C LYS A 142 7.99 -10.93 -38.12
N ALA A 143 8.20 -9.73 -37.60
CA ALA A 143 7.55 -8.53 -38.12
C ALA A 143 8.55 -7.38 -38.23
N ILE A 144 8.28 -6.48 -39.17
CA ILE A 144 8.93 -5.17 -39.23
C ILE A 144 8.20 -4.28 -38.25
N VAL A 145 8.94 -3.75 -37.28
CA VAL A 145 8.44 -2.78 -36.32
C VAL A 145 9.05 -1.41 -36.55
N PHE A 146 8.25 -0.38 -36.31
CA PHE A 146 8.64 1.02 -36.33
C PHE A 146 8.59 1.60 -34.92
N ARG A 147 9.74 2.06 -34.42
CA ARG A 147 9.83 2.67 -33.08
C ARG A 147 10.29 4.12 -33.19
N PRO A 148 9.35 5.10 -33.14
CA PRO A 148 9.72 6.50 -33.15
C PRO A 148 10.44 6.91 -31.86
N PHE A 149 11.27 7.95 -31.94
CA PHE A 149 11.93 8.55 -30.78
C PHE A 149 11.68 10.05 -30.67
N LYS A 150 11.79 10.58 -29.44
CA LYS A 150 11.62 12.02 -29.18
C LYS A 150 12.70 12.82 -29.91
N GLY A 151 12.27 13.89 -30.58
CA GLY A 151 13.10 14.75 -31.42
C GLY A 151 13.24 14.25 -32.86
N GLU A 152 12.70 13.08 -33.21
CA GLU A 152 12.71 12.59 -34.59
C GLU A 152 11.84 13.49 -35.48
N VAL A 153 12.34 13.75 -36.69
CA VAL A 153 11.62 14.49 -37.73
C VAL A 153 11.19 13.51 -38.82
N VAL A 154 9.88 13.44 -39.08
CA VAL A 154 9.28 12.50 -40.05
C VAL A 154 8.44 13.25 -41.08
N ASP A 155 8.53 12.86 -42.34
CA ASP A 155 7.62 13.34 -43.38
C ASP A 155 6.30 12.55 -43.28
N ALA A 156 5.16 13.22 -43.40
CA ALA A 156 3.82 12.65 -43.26
C ALA A 156 2.85 13.32 -44.22
N VAL A 157 1.73 12.64 -44.52
CA VAL A 157 0.61 13.18 -45.28
C VAL A 157 -0.58 13.35 -44.34
N VAL A 158 -1.27 14.49 -44.42
CA VAL A 158 -2.45 14.75 -43.60
C VAL A 158 -3.63 13.93 -44.12
N THR A 159 -4.08 12.91 -43.38
CA THR A 159 -5.25 12.12 -43.80
C THR A 159 -6.56 12.68 -43.24
N GLN A 160 -6.54 13.34 -42.09
CA GLN A 160 -7.71 13.93 -41.48
C GLN A 160 -7.33 15.15 -40.64
N VAL A 161 -8.17 16.20 -40.67
CA VAL A 161 -8.01 17.40 -39.86
C VAL A 161 -9.08 17.43 -38.77
N ASN A 162 -8.68 17.27 -37.51
CA ASN A 162 -9.56 17.25 -36.33
C ASN A 162 -9.14 18.35 -35.34
N LYS A 163 -10.03 18.79 -34.45
CA LYS A 163 -9.91 19.96 -33.53
C LYS A 163 -8.82 19.86 -32.43
N SER A 164 -7.80 19.04 -32.59
CA SER A 164 -6.77 18.78 -31.59
C SER A 164 -5.39 19.02 -32.21
N ILE A 165 -4.64 20.03 -31.73
CA ILE A 165 -3.26 20.51 -32.11
C ILE A 165 -3.30 21.86 -32.87
N PRO A 166 -2.29 22.77 -32.78
CA PRO A 166 -1.54 23.37 -31.66
C PRO A 166 -2.07 24.79 -31.30
N SER A 167 -1.55 25.46 -30.26
CA SER A 167 -2.00 26.79 -29.80
C SER A 167 -1.73 27.97 -30.77
N GLU A 168 -0.99 27.73 -31.85
CA GLU A 168 -0.50 28.75 -32.79
C GLU A 168 -1.28 28.79 -34.12
N MET A 169 -2.22 27.86 -34.33
CA MET A 169 -3.06 27.80 -35.53
C MET A 169 -4.54 27.70 -35.15
N GLU A 170 -5.39 28.38 -35.91
CA GLU A 170 -6.83 28.37 -35.75
C GLU A 170 -7.44 27.26 -36.61
N PHE A 171 -8.30 26.45 -35.99
CA PHE A 171 -9.07 25.43 -36.70
C PHE A 171 -10.28 26.08 -37.37
N ASP A 172 -10.38 25.95 -38.69
CA ASP A 172 -11.53 26.39 -39.48
C ASP A 172 -12.40 25.17 -39.83
N PRO A 173 -13.46 24.88 -39.07
CA PRO A 173 -14.38 23.78 -39.38
C PRO A 173 -15.27 24.05 -40.58
N ASN A 174 -15.38 25.31 -41.02
CA ASN A 174 -16.29 25.72 -42.09
C ASN A 174 -15.62 25.69 -43.47
N SER A 175 -14.30 25.50 -43.53
CA SER A 175 -13.60 25.26 -44.80
C SER A 175 -13.93 23.87 -45.33
N ASN A 176 -13.92 23.71 -46.66
CA ASN A 176 -14.15 22.43 -47.32
C ASN A 176 -12.98 22.11 -48.27
N PRO A 177 -12.02 21.25 -47.87
CA PRO A 177 -11.98 20.44 -46.64
C PRO A 177 -11.66 21.25 -45.36
N PRO A 178 -11.99 20.75 -44.15
CA PRO A 178 -11.60 21.36 -42.88
C PRO A 178 -10.08 21.57 -42.80
N CYS A 179 -9.64 22.73 -42.30
CA CYS A 179 -8.23 23.10 -42.32
C CYS A 179 -7.79 23.85 -41.05
N TYR A 180 -6.48 23.93 -40.87
CA TYR A 180 -5.84 24.83 -39.91
C TYR A 180 -5.22 26.02 -40.63
N LYS A 181 -5.35 27.21 -40.05
CA LYS A 181 -4.77 28.45 -40.57
C LYS A 181 -3.95 29.14 -39.50
N THR A 182 -2.83 29.76 -39.87
CA THR A 182 -2.12 30.69 -38.98
C THR A 182 -2.94 31.98 -38.78
N VAL A 183 -2.70 32.72 -37.69
CA VAL A 183 -3.36 34.02 -37.42
C VAL A 183 -3.16 35.01 -38.57
N ASP A 184 -2.02 34.93 -39.25
CA ASP A 184 -1.69 35.75 -40.42
C ASP A 184 -2.23 35.16 -41.75
N GLU A 185 -2.97 34.04 -41.70
CA GLU A 185 -3.51 33.26 -42.84
C GLU A 185 -2.49 32.77 -43.90
N ASP A 186 -1.20 33.04 -43.72
CA ASP A 186 -0.13 32.67 -44.65
C ASP A 186 0.08 31.14 -44.82
N ILE A 187 -0.31 30.35 -43.82
CA ILE A 187 -0.13 28.90 -43.82
C ILE A 187 -1.48 28.22 -43.60
N VAL A 188 -1.85 27.34 -44.54
CA VAL A 188 -3.05 26.50 -44.47
C VAL A 188 -2.62 25.03 -44.49
N ILE A 189 -3.15 24.23 -43.57
CA ILE A 189 -2.95 22.77 -43.52
C ILE A 189 -4.30 22.09 -43.72
N GLN A 190 -4.43 21.32 -44.79
CA GLN A 190 -5.63 20.58 -45.16
C GLN A 190 -5.33 19.11 -45.43
N GLN A 191 -6.38 18.32 -45.63
CA GLN A 191 -6.25 16.93 -46.05
C GLN A 191 -5.41 16.82 -47.34
N ASP A 192 -4.61 15.76 -47.41
CA ASP A 192 -3.65 15.41 -48.47
C ASP A 192 -2.38 16.28 -48.56
N ASP A 193 -2.22 17.29 -47.70
CA ASP A 193 -0.98 18.07 -47.64
C ASP A 193 0.20 17.24 -47.11
N GLU A 194 1.37 17.40 -47.73
CA GLU A 194 2.65 16.87 -47.24
C GLU A 194 3.23 17.78 -46.17
N ILE A 195 3.36 17.26 -44.96
CA ILE A 195 3.91 17.97 -43.80
C ILE A 195 5.14 17.26 -43.24
N ARG A 196 5.97 18.00 -42.53
CA ARG A 196 7.10 17.44 -41.78
C ARG A 196 6.83 17.62 -40.29
N LEU A 197 6.89 16.53 -39.55
CA LEU A 197 6.51 16.47 -38.14
C LEU A 197 7.74 16.23 -37.29
N LYS A 198 7.94 17.02 -36.25
CA LYS A 198 8.90 16.75 -35.18
C LYS A 198 8.16 16.10 -34.00
N ILE A 199 8.58 14.91 -33.63
CA ILE A 199 8.00 14.14 -32.53
C ILE A 199 8.46 14.72 -31.20
N VAL A 200 7.58 15.44 -30.49
CA VAL A 200 7.93 16.06 -29.18
C VAL A 200 7.80 15.07 -28.03
N GLY A 201 7.07 13.97 -28.22
CA GLY A 201 6.99 12.85 -27.30
C GLY A 201 6.25 11.65 -27.87
N THR A 202 6.69 10.45 -27.52
CA THR A 202 6.00 9.19 -27.84
C THR A 202 5.21 8.74 -26.63
N ARG A 203 3.91 8.46 -26.82
CA ARG A 203 3.07 7.82 -25.82
C ARG A 203 2.72 6.46 -26.40
N VAL A 204 3.47 5.44 -26.00
CA VAL A 204 3.18 4.08 -26.47
C VAL A 204 1.94 3.60 -25.73
N ASP A 205 0.97 3.07 -26.48
CA ASP A 205 -0.24 2.49 -25.90
C ASP A 205 0.15 1.45 -24.85
N LYS A 206 -0.16 1.76 -23.59
CA LYS A 206 0.15 0.98 -22.38
C LYS A 206 -0.59 -0.36 -22.43
N ASN A 207 -0.02 -1.35 -23.08
CA ASN A 207 -0.53 -2.71 -23.07
C ASN A 207 0.19 -3.49 -21.95
N ASP A 208 -0.59 -3.84 -20.92
CA ASP A 208 -0.27 -4.70 -19.76
C ASP A 208 0.69 -4.17 -18.68
N ILE A 209 0.36 -3.02 -18.10
CA ILE A 209 0.97 -2.57 -16.83
C ILE A 209 0.35 -3.33 -15.64
N THR A 210 1.18 -3.85 -14.74
CA THR A 210 0.72 -4.66 -13.59
C THR A 210 0.94 -3.92 -12.28
N LEU A 211 -0.11 -3.88 -11.44
CA LEU A 211 -0.06 -3.43 -10.04
C LEU A 211 -0.21 -4.62 -9.11
N TYR A 212 0.86 -4.97 -8.39
CA TYR A 212 0.84 -6.00 -7.36
C TYR A 212 0.36 -5.41 -6.03
N THR A 213 -0.65 -6.02 -5.41
CA THR A 213 -1.18 -5.61 -4.10
C THR A 213 -2.00 -6.73 -3.46
N TYR A 214 -2.32 -6.65 -2.17
CA TYR A 214 -3.43 -7.43 -1.62
C TYR A 214 -4.79 -6.72 -1.86
N PRO A 215 -5.93 -7.44 -1.79
CA PRO A 215 -7.27 -6.86 -1.95
C PRO A 215 -7.58 -5.78 -0.91
N GLU A 216 -8.49 -4.85 -1.21
CA GLU A 216 -8.91 -3.78 -0.28
C GLU A 216 -7.77 -2.87 0.27
N ASN A 217 -6.65 -2.80 -0.44
CA ASN A 217 -5.53 -1.95 -0.05
C ASN A 217 -5.78 -0.49 -0.46
N TRP A 218 -6.10 0.35 0.52
CA TRP A 218 -6.34 1.78 0.31
C TRP A 218 -5.15 2.52 -0.35
N ARG A 219 -3.91 2.02 -0.17
CA ARG A 219 -2.74 2.59 -0.84
C ARG A 219 -2.75 2.32 -2.34
N ALA A 220 -3.24 1.15 -2.74
CA ALA A 220 -3.36 0.75 -4.14
C ALA A 220 -4.55 1.44 -4.82
N PHE A 221 -5.63 1.75 -4.09
CA PHE A 221 -6.77 2.50 -4.62
C PHE A 221 -6.36 3.85 -5.19
N LYS A 222 -5.38 4.55 -4.60
CA LYS A 222 -4.85 5.81 -5.15
C LYS A 222 -4.41 5.66 -6.61
N ALA A 223 -3.61 4.63 -6.88
CA ALA A 223 -3.10 4.33 -8.21
C ALA A 223 -4.21 3.87 -9.18
N GLN A 224 -5.13 3.05 -8.70
CA GLN A 224 -6.26 2.56 -9.49
C GLN A 224 -7.21 3.69 -9.89
N ILE A 225 -7.57 4.59 -8.98
CA ILE A 225 -8.44 5.74 -9.25
C ILE A 225 -7.72 6.72 -10.19
N ALA A 226 -6.43 7.00 -9.97
CA ALA A 226 -5.64 7.82 -10.88
C ALA A 226 -5.64 7.26 -12.31
N ALA A 227 -5.54 5.92 -12.45
CA ALA A 227 -5.61 5.24 -13.74
C ALA A 227 -6.98 5.39 -14.42
N GLN A 228 -8.09 5.40 -13.67
CA GLN A 228 -9.43 5.66 -14.21
C GLN A 228 -9.54 7.06 -14.83
N TYR A 229 -8.96 8.08 -14.20
CA TYR A 229 -8.96 9.45 -14.74
C TYR A 229 -8.00 9.65 -15.91
N SER A 230 -6.88 8.93 -15.94
CA SER A 230 -5.88 9.06 -17.02
C SER A 230 -6.14 8.17 -18.23
N GLY A 231 -7.05 7.19 -18.10
CA GLY A 231 -7.32 6.16 -19.10
C GLY A 231 -6.26 5.05 -19.15
N ALA A 232 -5.40 4.93 -18.14
CA ALA A 232 -4.37 3.88 -18.10
C ALA A 232 -5.01 2.50 -17.84
N ARG A 233 -4.71 1.51 -18.69
CA ARG A 233 -5.19 0.12 -18.53
C ARG A 233 -4.36 -0.61 -17.49
N LEU A 234 -4.82 -0.61 -16.24
CA LEU A 234 -4.11 -1.19 -15.10
C LEU A 234 -4.60 -2.61 -14.78
N LYS A 235 -3.70 -3.60 -14.88
CA LYS A 235 -3.97 -4.97 -14.40
C LYS A 235 -3.62 -5.09 -12.92
N VAL A 236 -4.60 -5.37 -12.07
CA VAL A 236 -4.37 -5.53 -10.62
C VAL A 236 -4.13 -7.00 -10.28
N ALA A 237 -2.89 -7.35 -9.94
CA ALA A 237 -2.53 -8.67 -9.45
C ALA A 237 -2.70 -8.71 -7.93
N SER A 238 -3.82 -9.28 -7.46
CA SER A 238 -4.15 -9.33 -6.03
C SER A 238 -4.59 -10.67 -5.47
N SER A 239 -4.64 -11.70 -6.31
CA SER A 239 -5.03 -13.05 -5.93
C SER A 239 -4.12 -14.11 -6.58
N PRO A 240 -4.04 -15.31 -6.01
CA PRO A 240 -3.32 -16.43 -6.63
C PRO A 240 -3.87 -16.77 -8.03
N PRO A 241 -3.04 -17.24 -8.97
CA PRO A 241 -1.58 -17.43 -8.86
C PRO A 241 -0.76 -16.15 -9.10
N ALA A 242 -1.40 -15.05 -9.51
CA ALA A 242 -0.70 -13.82 -9.90
C ALA A 242 -0.02 -13.11 -8.73
N PHE A 243 -0.63 -13.13 -7.54
CA PHE A 243 -0.04 -12.58 -6.33
C PHE A 243 -0.60 -13.22 -5.06
N THR A 244 0.29 -13.68 -4.18
CA THR A 244 -0.03 -14.16 -2.83
C THR A 244 0.73 -13.32 -1.81
N PHE A 245 0.02 -12.51 -1.03
CA PHE A 245 0.64 -11.66 -0.01
C PHE A 245 1.35 -12.49 1.06
N GLY A 246 2.55 -12.06 1.46
CA GLY A 246 3.43 -12.80 2.36
C GLY A 246 4.33 -13.82 1.65
N GLN A 247 4.01 -14.24 0.42
CA GLN A 247 4.80 -15.20 -0.36
C GLN A 247 5.44 -14.54 -1.58
N THR A 248 4.64 -14.05 -2.53
CA THR A 248 5.11 -13.47 -3.79
C THR A 248 6.03 -12.26 -3.52
N ASN A 249 5.61 -11.35 -2.63
CA ASN A 249 6.37 -10.16 -2.26
C ASN A 249 7.62 -10.43 -1.40
N ARG A 250 7.86 -11.68 -1.01
CA ARG A 250 9.08 -12.14 -0.32
C ARG A 250 9.99 -12.97 -1.22
N SER A 251 9.54 -13.31 -2.43
CA SER A 251 10.35 -14.10 -3.37
C SER A 251 11.57 -13.31 -3.88
N PRO A 252 12.71 -13.97 -4.16
CA PRO A 252 13.88 -13.30 -4.72
C PRO A 252 13.59 -12.53 -6.01
N ALA A 253 12.76 -13.10 -6.89
CA ALA A 253 12.35 -12.47 -8.14
C ALA A 253 11.60 -11.15 -7.94
N PHE A 254 10.72 -11.10 -6.92
CA PHE A 254 10.02 -9.87 -6.58
C PHE A 254 10.92 -8.85 -5.90
N LEU A 255 11.77 -9.30 -4.96
CA LEU A 255 12.69 -8.43 -4.22
C LEU A 255 13.76 -7.80 -5.12
N ASN A 256 14.14 -8.46 -6.21
CA ASN A 256 15.03 -7.88 -7.21
C ASN A 256 14.47 -6.59 -7.83
N ASN A 257 13.16 -6.53 -8.06
CA ASN A 257 12.50 -5.36 -8.63
C ASN A 257 11.95 -4.40 -7.55
N PHE A 258 11.62 -4.94 -6.37
CA PHE A 258 10.99 -4.23 -5.26
C PHE A 258 11.71 -4.57 -3.94
N PRO A 259 12.84 -3.91 -3.63
CA PRO A 259 13.76 -4.33 -2.56
C PRO A 259 13.14 -4.41 -1.15
N LEU A 260 12.12 -3.61 -0.87
CA LEU A 260 11.45 -3.59 0.43
C LEU A 260 10.39 -4.70 0.58
N GLY A 261 10.04 -5.42 -0.49
CA GLY A 261 8.99 -6.44 -0.49
C GLY A 261 7.61 -5.90 -0.08
N LYS A 262 7.39 -4.58 -0.27
CA LYS A 262 6.14 -3.90 0.06
C LYS A 262 5.23 -3.80 -1.17
N VAL A 263 3.95 -3.58 -0.93
CA VAL A 263 2.94 -3.31 -1.95
C VAL A 263 2.09 -2.08 -1.56
N PRO A 264 1.57 -1.29 -2.52
CA PRO A 264 1.53 -1.53 -3.97
C PRO A 264 2.90 -1.45 -4.65
N ALA A 265 3.09 -2.27 -5.67
CA ALA A 265 4.27 -2.29 -6.53
C ALA A 265 3.85 -2.32 -8.00
N TYR A 266 4.47 -1.48 -8.81
CA TYR A 266 4.13 -1.30 -10.23
C TYR A 266 5.22 -1.88 -11.11
N GLN A 267 4.81 -2.58 -12.16
CA GLN A 267 5.69 -3.05 -13.23
C GLN A 267 5.09 -2.74 -14.60
N GLY A 268 5.84 -2.00 -15.41
CA GLY A 268 5.55 -1.76 -16.82
C GLY A 268 5.95 -2.93 -17.71
N ASP A 269 5.36 -2.98 -18.89
CA ASP A 269 5.70 -3.91 -19.98
C ASP A 269 7.11 -3.66 -20.56
N ASP A 270 7.59 -2.42 -20.44
CA ASP A 270 8.95 -1.98 -20.72
C ASP A 270 9.99 -2.42 -19.67
N GLY A 271 9.54 -3.08 -18.58
CA GLY A 271 10.38 -3.48 -17.46
C GLY A 271 10.59 -2.40 -16.42
N PHE A 272 10.03 -1.19 -16.59
CA PHE A 272 10.11 -0.13 -15.59
C PHE A 272 9.37 -0.55 -14.32
N CYS A 273 10.09 -0.59 -13.20
CA CYS A 273 9.54 -0.95 -11.90
C CYS A 273 9.47 0.28 -11.01
N LEU A 274 8.37 0.44 -10.29
CA LEU A 274 8.16 1.56 -9.38
C LEU A 274 7.49 1.07 -8.08
N PHE A 275 8.06 1.46 -6.95
CA PHE A 275 7.48 1.26 -5.62
C PHE A 275 7.13 2.62 -5.00
N GLU A 276 6.49 2.61 -3.83
CA GLU A 276 5.82 3.74 -3.18
C GLU A 276 4.49 4.16 -3.82
N SER A 277 3.42 4.11 -3.01
CA SER A 277 2.05 4.32 -3.50
C SER A 277 1.81 5.71 -4.10
N ASN A 278 2.43 6.76 -3.57
CA ASN A 278 2.31 8.12 -4.11
C ASN A 278 3.03 8.26 -5.44
N ALA A 279 4.22 7.66 -5.57
CA ALA A 279 4.97 7.68 -6.82
C ALA A 279 4.22 6.94 -7.94
N ILE A 280 3.65 5.77 -7.63
CA ILE A 280 2.83 5.00 -8.58
C ILE A 280 1.59 5.81 -8.99
N ALA A 281 0.85 6.40 -8.04
CA ALA A 281 -0.32 7.21 -8.35
C ALA A 281 0.04 8.44 -9.20
N HIS A 282 1.15 9.11 -8.89
CA HIS A 282 1.68 10.21 -9.69
C HIS A 282 2.06 9.79 -11.11
N TYR A 283 2.76 8.67 -11.26
CA TYR A 283 3.17 8.13 -12.54
C TYR A 283 1.96 7.75 -13.42
N LEU A 284 0.91 7.19 -12.83
CA LEU A 284 -0.32 6.81 -13.53
C LEU A 284 -1.28 7.98 -13.77
N SER A 285 -1.03 9.15 -13.19
CA SER A 285 -1.87 10.34 -13.38
C SER A 285 -1.62 11.07 -14.70
N ASN A 286 -2.60 11.84 -15.15
CA ASN A 286 -2.43 12.84 -16.21
C ASN A 286 -2.05 14.21 -15.59
N ASP A 287 -1.75 15.20 -16.44
CA ASP A 287 -1.27 16.51 -15.97
C ASP A 287 -2.35 17.28 -15.18
N ALA A 288 -3.63 17.06 -15.49
CA ALA A 288 -4.72 17.62 -14.71
C ALA A 288 -4.72 17.13 -13.25
N LEU A 289 -4.48 15.83 -13.05
CA LEU A 289 -4.40 15.25 -11.70
C LEU A 289 -3.15 15.67 -10.93
N ARG A 290 -2.04 15.94 -11.63
CA ARG A 290 -0.76 16.38 -11.05
C ARG A 290 -0.70 17.88 -10.76
N GLY A 291 -1.67 18.65 -11.27
CA GLY A 291 -1.65 20.10 -11.28
C GLY A 291 -1.00 20.63 -12.57
N SER A 292 -1.75 21.42 -13.34
CA SER A 292 -1.33 21.93 -14.64
C SER A 292 -0.38 23.14 -14.56
N THR A 293 -0.16 23.68 -13.36
CA THR A 293 0.75 24.80 -13.10
C THR A 293 1.69 24.47 -11.95
N PRO A 294 2.87 25.11 -11.84
CA PRO A 294 3.77 24.89 -10.71
C PRO A 294 3.10 25.09 -9.34
N GLN A 295 2.23 26.09 -9.22
CA GLN A 295 1.50 26.40 -7.99
C GLN A 295 0.50 25.29 -7.63
N THR A 296 -0.29 24.83 -8.61
CA THR A 296 -1.27 23.76 -8.36
C THR A 296 -0.57 22.42 -8.11
N SER A 297 0.55 22.15 -8.78
CA SER A 297 1.34 20.95 -8.54
C SER A 297 1.98 20.93 -7.14
N ALA A 298 2.48 22.08 -6.66
CA ALA A 298 2.96 22.22 -5.29
C ALA A 298 1.84 22.00 -4.27
N GLN A 299 0.64 22.53 -4.51
CA GLN A 299 -0.53 22.30 -3.65
C GLN A 299 -0.97 20.83 -3.65
N VAL A 300 -0.91 20.15 -4.79
CA VAL A 300 -1.17 18.70 -4.86
C VAL A 300 -0.17 17.95 -3.98
N LEU A 301 1.12 18.25 -4.11
CA LEU A 301 2.17 17.64 -3.29
C LEU A 301 1.97 17.94 -1.79
N GLN A 302 1.57 19.17 -1.44
CA GLN A 302 1.27 19.56 -0.06
C GLN A 302 0.23 18.64 0.57
N TRP A 303 -0.90 18.39 -0.11
CA TRP A 303 -1.97 17.54 0.41
C TRP A 303 -1.61 16.06 0.42
N VAL A 304 -0.81 15.60 -0.54
CA VAL A 304 -0.26 14.24 -0.54
C VAL A 304 0.64 14.02 0.68
N SER A 305 1.56 14.95 0.95
CA SER A 305 2.45 14.89 2.12
C SER A 305 1.67 15.03 3.43
N PHE A 306 0.69 15.94 3.50
CA PHE A 306 -0.19 16.11 4.66
C PHE A 306 -0.96 14.82 4.97
N ALA A 307 -1.43 14.10 3.95
CA ALA A 307 -2.08 12.82 4.16
C ALA A 307 -1.12 11.81 4.82
N ASP A 308 0.13 11.77 4.37
CA ASP A 308 1.12 10.83 4.88
C ASP A 308 1.58 11.13 6.30
N SER A 309 1.76 12.41 6.65
CA SER A 309 2.26 12.82 7.97
C SER A 309 1.15 12.97 9.01
N GLU A 310 0.01 13.56 8.65
CA GLU A 310 -1.02 13.97 9.62
C GLU A 310 -2.21 13.01 9.67
N ILE A 311 -2.54 12.33 8.56
CA ILE A 311 -3.75 11.49 8.48
C ILE A 311 -3.43 10.03 8.77
N ILE A 312 -2.47 9.44 8.05
CA ILE A 312 -2.20 8.00 8.13
C ILE A 312 -1.85 7.54 9.55
N PRO A 313 -0.94 8.21 10.31
CA PRO A 313 -0.56 7.71 11.62
C PRO A 313 -1.73 7.61 12.62
N PRO A 314 -2.54 8.66 12.87
CA PRO A 314 -3.68 8.54 13.76
C PRO A 314 -4.80 7.67 13.18
N ALA A 315 -5.04 7.70 11.87
CA ALA A 315 -6.01 6.80 11.23
C ALA A 315 -5.66 5.33 11.46
N SER A 316 -4.38 4.96 11.31
CA SER A 316 -3.90 3.60 11.52
C SER A 316 -4.05 3.18 12.99
N THR A 317 -3.63 4.05 13.92
CA THR A 317 -3.75 3.82 15.37
C THR A 317 -5.19 3.56 15.81
N TRP A 318 -6.14 4.31 15.25
CA TRP A 318 -7.55 4.17 15.62
C TRP A 318 -8.25 3.00 14.90
N VAL A 319 -8.00 2.82 13.60
CA VAL A 319 -8.73 1.83 12.78
C VAL A 319 -8.18 0.41 12.92
N PHE A 320 -6.86 0.23 12.95
CA PHE A 320 -6.25 -1.12 12.89
C PHE A 320 -6.71 -2.06 14.01
N PRO A 321 -6.95 -1.58 15.26
CA PRO A 321 -7.60 -2.40 16.27
C PRO A 321 -9.01 -2.89 15.87
N THR A 322 -9.82 -2.06 15.24
CA THR A 322 -11.18 -2.45 14.81
C THR A 322 -11.17 -3.53 13.71
N LEU A 323 -10.05 -3.65 12.99
CA LEU A 323 -9.83 -4.67 11.97
C LEU A 323 -9.09 -5.90 12.50
N GLY A 324 -8.71 -5.92 13.79
CA GLY A 324 -7.92 -6.99 14.37
C GLY A 324 -6.49 -7.07 13.81
N ILE A 325 -5.93 -5.97 13.32
CA ILE A 325 -4.54 -5.92 12.82
C ILE A 325 -3.57 -5.56 13.96
N MET A 326 -4.00 -4.70 14.88
CA MET A 326 -3.24 -4.26 16.04
C MET A 326 -4.04 -4.50 17.32
N GLN A 327 -3.35 -4.62 18.44
CA GLN A 327 -4.01 -4.66 19.75
C GLN A 327 -4.57 -3.28 20.07
N PHE A 328 -5.77 -3.24 20.68
CA PHE A 328 -6.36 -1.99 21.14
C PHE A 328 -5.57 -1.39 22.31
N ASN A 329 -5.23 -0.11 22.20
CA ASN A 329 -4.66 0.69 23.29
C ASN A 329 -5.57 1.92 23.48
N LYS A 330 -6.17 2.05 24.67
CA LYS A 330 -7.14 3.12 24.98
C LYS A 330 -6.51 4.50 24.87
N GLN A 331 -5.35 4.73 25.49
CA GLN A 331 -4.69 6.03 25.51
C GLN A 331 -4.27 6.47 24.10
N ALA A 332 -3.64 5.58 23.35
CA ALA A 332 -3.23 5.87 21.97
C ALA A 332 -4.45 6.11 21.06
N THR A 333 -5.55 5.39 21.28
CA THR A 333 -6.79 5.60 20.52
C THR A 333 -7.42 6.97 20.82
N GLU A 334 -7.49 7.38 22.08
CA GLU A 334 -8.03 8.70 22.43
C GLU A 334 -7.15 9.84 21.90
N GLN A 335 -5.83 9.70 21.94
CA GLN A 335 -4.91 10.66 21.30
C GLN A 335 -5.11 10.71 19.79
N ALA A 336 -5.24 9.55 19.13
CA ALA A 336 -5.50 9.47 17.71
C ALA A 336 -6.85 10.11 17.32
N LYS A 337 -7.89 10.00 18.16
CA LYS A 337 -9.16 10.69 17.94
C LYS A 337 -8.99 12.21 17.95
N GLU A 338 -8.25 12.76 18.91
CA GLU A 338 -7.98 14.20 18.97
C GLU A 338 -7.12 14.69 17.80
N GLU A 339 -6.16 13.89 17.33
CA GLU A 339 -5.41 14.16 16.10
C GLU A 339 -6.31 14.15 14.86
N VAL A 340 -7.18 13.15 14.71
CA VAL A 340 -8.17 13.11 13.61
C VAL A 340 -9.10 14.32 13.66
N LYS A 341 -9.57 14.73 14.85
CA LYS A 341 -10.38 15.96 14.98
C LYS A 341 -9.65 17.20 14.46
N ARG A 342 -8.36 17.34 14.78
CA ARG A 342 -7.52 18.45 14.28
C ARG A 342 -7.38 18.42 12.76
N VAL A 343 -7.10 17.25 12.19
CA VAL A 343 -7.04 17.05 10.73
C VAL A 343 -8.36 17.41 10.06
N LEU A 344 -9.48 16.91 10.58
CA LEU A 344 -10.81 17.18 10.03
C LEU A 344 -11.16 18.67 10.13
N ALA A 345 -10.76 19.36 11.20
CA ALA A 345 -10.95 20.80 11.32
C ALA A 345 -10.20 21.59 10.23
N VAL A 346 -8.93 21.25 9.98
CA VAL A 346 -8.12 21.88 8.92
C VAL A 346 -8.76 21.67 7.54
N LEU A 347 -9.15 20.44 7.23
CA LEU A 347 -9.84 20.12 5.98
C LEU A 347 -11.19 20.85 5.88
N ASN A 348 -11.96 20.92 6.96
CA ASN A 348 -13.29 21.54 6.98
C ASN A 348 -13.21 23.04 6.70
N GLN A 349 -12.19 23.71 7.24
CA GLN A 349 -11.93 25.11 6.98
C GLN A 349 -11.48 25.32 5.54
N HIS A 350 -10.55 24.51 5.03
CA HIS A 350 -10.05 24.63 3.66
C HIS A 350 -11.17 24.42 2.62
N LEU A 351 -12.07 23.47 2.88
CA LEU A 351 -13.18 23.09 2.01
C LEU A 351 -14.44 23.96 2.18
N ASN A 352 -14.40 25.00 3.02
CA ASN A 352 -15.55 25.87 3.26
C ASN A 352 -16.03 26.58 1.99
N THR A 353 -15.10 26.99 1.12
CA THR A 353 -15.39 27.70 -0.14
C THR A 353 -14.89 26.96 -1.37
N ARG A 354 -14.56 25.67 -1.24
CA ARG A 354 -13.95 24.87 -2.31
C ARG A 354 -14.74 23.61 -2.58
N THR A 355 -14.78 23.18 -3.83
CA THR A 355 -15.40 21.89 -4.19
C THR A 355 -14.42 20.74 -3.99
N PHE A 356 -13.15 20.97 -4.35
CA PHE A 356 -12.04 20.02 -4.27
C PHE A 356 -10.84 20.67 -3.61
N LEU A 357 -9.85 19.89 -3.19
CA LEU A 357 -8.70 20.40 -2.45
C LEU A 357 -7.84 21.38 -3.27
N VAL A 358 -7.74 21.16 -4.59
CA VAL A 358 -6.91 21.96 -5.50
C VAL A 358 -7.63 22.21 -6.83
N GLY A 359 -7.68 23.47 -7.27
CA GLY A 359 -8.04 23.84 -8.65
C GLY A 359 -9.49 23.54 -9.09
N GLU A 360 -10.44 23.43 -8.16
CA GLU A 360 -11.89 23.17 -8.43
C GLU A 360 -12.19 21.95 -9.32
N ARG A 361 -11.29 20.97 -9.31
CA ARG A 361 -11.47 19.66 -9.97
C ARG A 361 -10.77 18.58 -9.15
N VAL A 362 -11.16 17.32 -9.36
CA VAL A 362 -10.45 16.20 -8.75
C VAL A 362 -8.99 16.22 -9.17
N SER A 363 -8.11 16.14 -8.18
CA SER A 363 -6.66 16.03 -8.33
C SER A 363 -6.13 14.84 -7.52
N LEU A 364 -4.82 14.56 -7.63
CA LEU A 364 -4.16 13.59 -6.75
C LEU A 364 -4.27 13.93 -5.26
N ALA A 365 -4.45 15.22 -4.92
CA ALA A 365 -4.74 15.62 -3.54
C ALA A 365 -6.03 14.95 -3.05
N ASP A 366 -7.11 15.08 -3.82
CA ASP A 366 -8.41 14.54 -3.44
C ASP A 366 -8.38 13.02 -3.35
N ILE A 367 -7.79 12.37 -4.36
CA ILE A 367 -7.62 10.91 -4.40
C ILE A 367 -6.85 10.41 -3.18
N THR A 368 -5.76 11.09 -2.81
CA THR A 368 -4.89 10.66 -1.72
C THR A 368 -5.55 10.87 -0.36
N VAL A 369 -6.07 12.08 -0.10
CA VAL A 369 -6.71 12.39 1.19
C VAL A 369 -7.97 11.53 1.37
N ALA A 370 -8.79 11.34 0.34
CA ALA A 370 -10.00 10.52 0.44
C ALA A 370 -9.67 9.04 0.70
N CYS A 371 -8.67 8.47 0.01
CA CYS A 371 -8.23 7.11 0.27
C CYS A 371 -7.67 6.95 1.70
N SER A 372 -6.93 7.93 2.22
CA SER A 372 -6.40 7.90 3.59
C SER A 372 -7.50 8.01 4.66
N LEU A 373 -8.59 8.72 4.39
CA LEU A 373 -9.75 8.83 5.28
C LEU A 373 -10.76 7.68 5.13
N LEU A 374 -10.68 6.88 4.07
CA LEU A 374 -11.68 5.87 3.71
C LEU A 374 -12.02 4.93 4.87
N TRP A 375 -11.00 4.36 5.52
CA TRP A 375 -11.21 3.41 6.60
C TRP A 375 -11.74 4.08 7.88
N LEU A 376 -11.40 5.34 8.13
CA LEU A 376 -12.00 6.12 9.22
C LEU A 376 -13.51 6.26 9.00
N TYR A 377 -13.93 6.67 7.79
CA TYR A 377 -15.34 6.80 7.42
C TYR A 377 -16.11 5.48 7.41
N LYS A 378 -15.47 4.36 7.03
CA LYS A 378 -16.11 3.04 7.07
C LYS A 378 -16.26 2.49 8.49
N GLN A 379 -15.28 2.71 9.37
CA GLN A 379 -15.18 2.00 10.64
C GLN A 379 -15.60 2.82 11.87
N VAL A 380 -15.16 4.08 11.99
CA VAL A 380 -15.17 4.76 13.30
C VAL A 380 -15.79 6.14 13.33
N LEU A 381 -15.84 6.86 12.19
CA LEU A 381 -16.45 8.19 12.14
C LEU A 381 -17.96 8.08 12.07
N GLU A 382 -18.61 7.72 13.18
CA GLU A 382 -20.07 7.68 13.28
C GLU A 382 -20.71 9.08 13.15
N PRO A 383 -22.03 9.19 12.91
CA PRO A 383 -22.67 10.48 12.64
C PRO A 383 -22.34 11.57 13.66
N ALA A 384 -22.37 11.27 14.96
CA ALA A 384 -22.09 12.24 16.02
C ALA A 384 -20.64 12.78 15.96
N PHE A 385 -19.66 11.93 15.64
CA PHE A 385 -18.26 12.33 15.56
C PHE A 385 -18.01 13.23 14.36
N ARG A 386 -18.63 12.94 13.21
CA ARG A 386 -18.39 13.67 11.96
C ARG A 386 -19.28 14.89 11.77
N GLN A 387 -20.38 15.02 12.53
CA GLN A 387 -21.33 16.13 12.41
C GLN A 387 -20.69 17.53 12.43
N PRO A 388 -19.66 17.82 13.25
CA PRO A 388 -19.01 19.14 13.27
C PRO A 388 -18.24 19.52 12.00
N TYR A 389 -18.03 18.57 11.07
CA TYR A 389 -17.20 18.74 9.87
C TYR A 389 -18.01 18.63 8.57
N PRO A 390 -19.05 19.45 8.36
CA PRO A 390 -19.98 19.30 7.24
C PRO A 390 -19.30 19.44 5.86
N ASN A 391 -18.28 20.30 5.75
CA ASN A 391 -17.60 20.54 4.48
C ASN A 391 -16.74 19.34 4.06
N VAL A 392 -16.08 18.69 5.03
CA VAL A 392 -15.30 17.46 4.78
C VAL A 392 -16.22 16.31 4.47
N ASN A 393 -17.34 16.17 5.19
CA ASN A 393 -18.33 15.12 4.91
C ASN A 393 -18.88 15.28 3.49
N ARG A 394 -19.26 16.50 3.10
CA ARG A 394 -19.74 16.82 1.76
C ARG A 394 -18.70 16.48 0.71
N TRP A 395 -17.46 16.94 0.88
CA TRP A 395 -16.36 16.67 -0.05
C TRP A 395 -16.06 15.17 -0.16
N PHE A 396 -15.97 14.44 0.96
CA PHE A 396 -15.68 13.02 0.96
C PHE A 396 -16.75 12.22 0.21
N VAL A 397 -18.04 12.51 0.50
CA VAL A 397 -19.18 11.89 -0.21
C VAL A 397 -19.15 12.25 -1.70
N THR A 398 -18.82 13.50 -2.06
CA THR A 398 -18.66 13.90 -3.47
C THR A 398 -17.55 13.10 -4.15
N CYS A 399 -16.38 12.93 -3.52
CA CYS A 399 -15.26 12.18 -4.09
C CYS A 399 -15.58 10.71 -4.31
N ILE A 400 -16.02 10.00 -3.27
CA ILE A 400 -16.28 8.55 -3.37
C ILE A 400 -17.44 8.22 -4.33
N ASN A 401 -18.31 9.19 -4.62
CA ASN A 401 -19.40 9.02 -5.57
C ASN A 401 -19.05 9.40 -7.01
N GLN A 402 -17.85 9.92 -7.29
CA GLN A 402 -17.41 10.10 -8.67
C GLN A 402 -17.32 8.74 -9.37
N PRO A 403 -17.66 8.64 -10.68
CA PRO A 403 -17.64 7.36 -11.41
C PRO A 403 -16.29 6.63 -11.29
N GLN A 404 -15.19 7.36 -11.40
CA GLN A 404 -13.83 6.84 -11.31
C GLN A 404 -13.50 6.28 -9.92
N PHE A 405 -14.05 6.87 -8.86
CA PHE A 405 -13.92 6.35 -7.49
C PHE A 405 -14.80 5.12 -7.31
N LYS A 406 -16.08 5.18 -7.72
CA LYS A 406 -17.02 4.06 -7.60
C LYS A 406 -16.55 2.80 -8.31
N THR A 407 -15.92 2.92 -9.49
CA THR A 407 -15.36 1.78 -10.22
C THR A 407 -14.32 1.02 -9.39
N VAL A 408 -13.57 1.70 -8.53
CA VAL A 408 -12.49 1.11 -7.73
C VAL A 408 -12.95 0.74 -6.33
N LEU A 409 -13.69 1.63 -5.66
CA LEU A 409 -14.09 1.49 -4.26
C LEU A 409 -15.40 0.71 -4.09
N GLY A 410 -16.18 0.56 -5.16
CA GLY A 410 -17.55 0.06 -5.10
C GLY A 410 -18.47 1.00 -4.32
N GLU A 411 -19.50 0.44 -3.71
CA GLU A 411 -20.40 1.17 -2.82
C GLU A 411 -19.77 1.31 -1.42
N VAL A 412 -19.55 2.55 -1.00
CA VAL A 412 -18.96 2.85 0.30
C VAL A 412 -20.06 3.16 1.32
N LYS A 413 -20.32 2.19 2.22
CA LYS A 413 -21.18 2.41 3.38
C LYS A 413 -20.42 3.19 4.46
N LEU A 414 -20.94 4.35 4.86
CA LEU A 414 -20.40 5.13 5.98
C LEU A 414 -20.75 4.47 7.32
N CYS A 415 -19.87 4.65 8.30
CA CYS A 415 -20.04 4.17 9.66
C CYS A 415 -21.33 4.71 10.29
N GLU A 416 -22.20 3.82 10.76
CA GLU A 416 -23.41 4.16 11.52
C GLU A 416 -23.12 4.19 13.03
N LYS A 417 -22.25 3.28 13.48
CA LYS A 417 -21.80 3.14 14.87
C LYS A 417 -20.33 2.75 14.87
N MET A 418 -19.55 3.39 15.74
CA MET A 418 -18.11 3.14 15.83
C MET A 418 -17.80 1.64 16.04
N ALA A 419 -16.99 1.07 15.15
CA ALA A 419 -16.51 -0.30 15.25
C ALA A 419 -15.61 -0.45 16.48
N GLN A 420 -15.77 -1.57 17.19
CA GLN A 420 -14.99 -1.90 18.37
C GLN A 420 -13.93 -2.96 18.05
N PHE A 421 -12.87 -3.01 18.85
CA PHE A 421 -11.88 -4.07 18.78
C PHE A 421 -12.50 -5.43 19.03
N ASP A 422 -12.24 -6.38 18.14
CA ASP A 422 -12.69 -7.77 18.26
C ASP A 422 -11.48 -8.67 18.51
N SER A 423 -11.40 -9.23 19.72
CA SER A 423 -10.30 -10.09 20.13
C SER A 423 -10.20 -11.39 19.33
N LYS A 424 -11.31 -11.87 18.75
CA LYS A 424 -11.30 -13.07 17.89
C LYS A 424 -10.71 -12.77 16.53
N LYS A 425 -11.13 -11.67 15.88
CA LYS A 425 -10.54 -11.22 14.61
C LYS A 425 -9.03 -10.95 14.75
N PHE A 426 -8.61 -10.40 15.89
CA PHE A 426 -7.20 -10.19 16.17
C PHE A 426 -6.43 -11.52 16.25
N ALA A 427 -6.98 -12.55 16.89
CA ALA A 427 -6.34 -13.87 16.98
C ALA A 427 -6.27 -14.59 15.61
N GLU A 428 -7.28 -14.41 14.75
CA GLU A 428 -7.33 -14.99 13.41
C GLU A 428 -6.32 -14.36 12.43
N ASN A 429 -6.06 -13.06 12.58
CA ASN A 429 -5.12 -12.32 11.74
C ASN A 429 -3.64 -12.49 12.14
N GLN A 430 -3.35 -13.18 13.25
CA GLN A 430 -1.99 -13.52 13.63
C GLN A 430 -1.48 -14.69 12.76
N PRO A 431 -0.21 -14.68 12.31
CA PRO A 431 0.35 -15.80 11.57
C PRO A 431 0.28 -17.07 12.42
N LYS A 432 -0.46 -18.09 11.94
CA LYS A 432 -0.43 -19.43 12.53
C LYS A 432 1.02 -19.91 12.46
N LYS A 433 1.68 -20.04 13.62
CA LYS A 433 2.93 -20.79 13.71
C LYS A 433 2.66 -22.18 13.13
N GLU A 434 3.36 -22.54 12.06
CA GLU A 434 3.40 -23.91 11.57
C GLU A 434 3.96 -24.79 12.70
N THR A 435 3.08 -25.56 13.34
CA THR A 435 3.49 -26.62 14.24
C THR A 435 4.22 -27.70 13.43
N PRO A 436 5.44 -28.10 13.81
CA PRO A 436 6.10 -29.26 13.22
C PRO A 436 5.21 -30.51 13.40
N PRO A 437 5.21 -31.46 12.44
CA PRO A 437 4.34 -32.63 12.51
C PRO A 437 4.65 -33.45 13.76
N LYS A 438 3.62 -33.66 14.60
CA LYS A 438 3.68 -34.58 15.73
C LYS A 438 4.03 -35.98 15.21
N LYS A 439 5.19 -36.49 15.64
CA LYS A 439 5.52 -37.92 15.57
C LYS A 439 4.43 -38.72 16.30
N GLU A 440 3.94 -39.74 15.59
CA GLU A 440 3.17 -40.83 16.15
C GLU A 440 3.88 -41.44 17.37
N LYS A 441 3.15 -41.63 18.46
CA LYS A 441 3.36 -42.77 19.35
C LYS A 441 2.01 -43.37 19.72
N ALA A 442 1.89 -44.63 19.34
CA ALA A 442 0.78 -45.52 19.60
C ALA A 442 0.62 -45.83 21.11
N GLY A 443 -0.65 -45.98 21.49
CA GLY A 443 -1.14 -47.09 22.31
C GLY A 443 -0.81 -47.12 23.80
N LYS A 444 -1.84 -46.89 24.62
CA LYS A 444 -2.30 -47.89 25.61
C LYS A 444 -3.68 -47.51 26.15
N GLU A 445 -4.67 -48.32 25.79
CA GLU A 445 -5.96 -48.40 26.48
C GLU A 445 -5.77 -48.99 27.88
N ALA A 446 -6.51 -48.46 28.86
CA ALA A 446 -7.35 -49.24 29.79
C ALA A 446 -8.02 -48.33 30.84
N GLY A 447 -9.35 -48.40 30.90
CA GLY A 447 -10.02 -48.61 32.20
C GLY A 447 -10.62 -47.43 32.96
N LYS A 448 -11.96 -47.32 32.81
CA LYS A 448 -12.98 -47.15 33.88
C LYS A 448 -13.25 -45.79 34.54
N GLN A 449 -14.52 -45.40 34.34
CA GLN A 449 -15.53 -45.00 35.33
C GLN A 449 -15.67 -43.51 35.72
N GLN A 450 -16.78 -42.94 35.21
CA GLN A 450 -17.59 -41.90 35.87
C GLN A 450 -18.12 -42.40 37.23
N PRO A 451 -18.52 -41.47 38.12
CA PRO A 451 -19.96 -41.31 38.30
C PRO A 451 -20.45 -39.85 38.28
N GLN A 452 -21.66 -39.70 37.74
CA GLN A 452 -22.57 -38.56 37.89
C GLN A 452 -23.09 -38.44 39.34
N GLN A 453 -23.34 -37.20 39.78
CA GLN A 453 -24.41 -36.72 40.70
C GLN A 453 -24.13 -35.22 40.94
N GLN A 454 -25.05 -34.25 41.03
CA GLN A 454 -26.51 -34.20 40.99
C GLN A 454 -26.91 -32.71 40.82
N GLN A 455 -28.01 -32.46 40.12
CA GLN A 455 -28.70 -31.16 40.04
C GLN A 455 -29.59 -30.92 41.27
N GLU A 456 -29.79 -29.63 41.61
CA GLU A 456 -30.86 -28.94 42.39
C GLU A 456 -30.19 -27.88 43.30
N LYS A 457 -30.63 -26.62 43.47
CA LYS A 457 -31.94 -25.96 43.37
C LYS A 457 -31.75 -24.43 43.31
N LYS A 458 -32.64 -23.75 42.56
CA LYS A 458 -32.93 -22.30 42.69
C LYS A 458 -33.86 -22.09 43.90
N GLU A 459 -33.71 -20.99 44.64
CA GLU A 459 -34.74 -19.93 44.81
C GLU A 459 -34.47 -18.96 45.99
N LYS A 460 -34.68 -17.66 45.70
CA LYS A 460 -35.25 -16.55 46.52
C LYS A 460 -34.54 -16.06 47.79
N LYS A 461 -34.17 -14.76 47.80
CA LYS A 461 -34.96 -13.69 48.45
C LYS A 461 -34.52 -12.27 48.04
N LYS A 462 -35.52 -11.39 47.98
CA LYS A 462 -35.57 -9.95 47.61
C LYS A 462 -36.17 -9.23 48.84
N GLU A 463 -35.70 -8.04 49.20
CA GLU A 463 -36.34 -6.96 50.00
C GLU A 463 -35.24 -5.97 50.44
N GLU A 464 -35.36 -4.65 50.58
CA GLU A 464 -36.35 -3.61 50.26
C GLU A 464 -35.66 -2.22 50.43
N LYS A 465 -36.32 -1.11 50.10
CA LYS A 465 -35.73 0.24 49.85
C LYS A 465 -36.40 1.35 50.70
N LYS A 466 -35.64 2.47 50.93
CA LYS A 466 -36.01 3.91 51.21
C LYS A 466 -36.06 4.43 52.68
N PRO A 467 -35.94 5.76 52.99
CA PRO A 467 -35.70 6.99 52.16
C PRO A 467 -34.57 7.98 52.65
N ALA A 468 -34.25 9.02 51.86
CA ALA A 468 -33.35 10.19 52.10
C ALA A 468 -34.16 11.47 52.54
N PRO A 469 -33.67 12.75 52.70
CA PRO A 469 -32.35 13.45 52.42
C PRO A 469 -31.96 14.55 53.52
N PRO A 470 -31.13 15.65 53.33
CA PRO A 470 -30.30 16.15 52.20
C PRO A 470 -28.86 16.75 52.48
N ALA A 471 -28.09 16.86 51.37
CA ALA A 471 -27.08 17.86 50.91
C ALA A 471 -25.65 17.99 51.50
N GLU A 472 -24.63 17.71 50.66
CA GLU A 472 -23.60 18.66 50.15
C GLU A 472 -22.83 18.02 48.96
N GLU A 473 -22.40 18.83 47.99
CA GLU A 473 -22.03 18.49 46.60
C GLU A 473 -20.63 17.84 46.42
N MET A 474 -20.50 16.76 45.63
CA MET A 474 -19.25 16.30 44.99
C MET A 474 -19.49 15.56 43.64
N ASP A 475 -18.45 15.61 42.79
CA ASP A 475 -18.30 15.55 41.32
C ASP A 475 -18.84 14.32 40.50
N GLU A 476 -19.28 14.58 39.26
CA GLU A 476 -19.88 13.63 38.29
C GLU A 476 -18.91 12.54 37.78
N CYS A 477 -17.61 12.67 38.05
CA CYS A 477 -16.57 11.70 37.68
C CYS A 477 -16.62 10.39 38.51
N GLU A 478 -17.07 10.44 39.76
CA GLU A 478 -17.14 9.24 40.62
C GLU A 478 -18.39 8.37 40.32
N ALA A 479 -19.48 8.97 39.84
CA ALA A 479 -20.70 8.25 39.48
C ALA A 479 -20.51 7.35 38.25
N ALA A 480 -19.60 7.70 37.34
CA ALA A 480 -19.29 6.90 36.16
C ALA A 480 -18.38 5.69 36.46
N LEU A 481 -17.54 5.77 37.50
CA LEU A 481 -16.66 4.68 37.94
C LEU A 481 -17.39 3.61 38.78
N ALA A 482 -18.55 3.94 39.36
CA ALA A 482 -19.35 3.00 40.15
C ALA A 482 -20.32 2.14 39.30
N ALA A 483 -20.42 2.36 37.98
CA ALA A 483 -21.42 1.73 37.11
C ALA A 483 -20.88 0.61 36.18
N GLU A 484 -19.66 0.11 36.38
CA GLU A 484 -19.21 -1.11 35.70
C GLU A 484 -19.69 -2.38 36.45
N PRO A 485 -20.23 -3.40 35.75
CA PRO A 485 -20.62 -4.65 36.39
C PRO A 485 -19.38 -5.37 36.93
N LYS A 486 -19.31 -5.55 38.26
CA LYS A 486 -18.29 -6.35 38.95
C LYS A 486 -18.28 -7.78 38.41
N THR A 487 -17.34 -8.09 37.51
CA THR A 487 -16.91 -9.47 37.27
C THR A 487 -16.22 -9.97 38.54
N LYS A 488 -16.70 -11.07 39.11
CA LYS A 488 -16.08 -11.71 40.28
C LYS A 488 -14.61 -11.99 39.99
N ASP A 489 -13.74 -11.49 40.86
CA ASP A 489 -12.32 -11.76 40.87
C ASP A 489 -12.08 -13.29 40.88
N PRO A 490 -11.36 -13.84 39.90
CA PRO A 490 -11.07 -15.28 39.83
C PRO A 490 -10.28 -15.81 41.02
N PHE A 491 -9.72 -14.95 41.89
CA PHE A 491 -8.75 -15.33 42.92
C PHE A 491 -9.16 -14.99 44.37
N ALA A 492 -10.44 -14.69 44.62
CA ALA A 492 -10.97 -14.30 45.94
C ALA A 492 -10.92 -15.41 47.04
N HIS A 493 -10.21 -16.52 46.82
CA HIS A 493 -10.16 -17.69 47.70
C HIS A 493 -8.79 -17.91 48.37
N LEU A 494 -7.82 -17.02 48.17
CA LEU A 494 -6.52 -17.07 48.87
C LEU A 494 -6.54 -16.24 50.17
N PRO A 495 -5.84 -16.66 51.23
CA PRO A 495 -5.78 -15.94 52.50
C PRO A 495 -5.14 -14.56 52.31
N LYS A 496 -5.77 -13.52 52.89
CA LYS A 496 -5.30 -12.13 52.75
C LYS A 496 -3.98 -11.92 53.50
N SER A 497 -2.92 -11.64 52.74
CA SER A 497 -1.62 -11.19 53.23
C SER A 497 -1.72 -9.88 54.02
N SER A 498 -0.82 -9.68 54.99
CA SER A 498 -0.69 -8.42 55.75
C SER A 498 0.06 -7.32 54.97
N PHE A 499 0.71 -7.66 53.85
CA PHE A 499 1.46 -6.72 53.02
C PHE A 499 0.54 -6.07 51.98
N VAL A 500 0.34 -4.74 52.09
CA VAL A 500 -0.45 -3.97 51.13
C VAL A 500 0.46 -3.47 50.01
N LEU A 501 0.52 -4.23 48.91
CA LEU A 501 1.37 -3.90 47.75
C LEU A 501 1.08 -2.50 47.16
N ASP A 502 -0.18 -2.05 47.19
CA ASP A 502 -0.56 -0.71 46.71
C ASP A 502 0.04 0.42 47.55
N GLU A 503 0.19 0.22 48.87
CA GLU A 503 0.82 1.20 49.75
C GLU A 503 2.33 1.26 49.51
N PHE A 504 2.98 0.11 49.34
CA PHE A 504 4.38 0.03 48.94
C PHE A 504 4.63 0.73 47.61
N LYS A 505 3.79 0.48 46.58
CA LYS A 505 3.90 1.14 45.26
C LYS A 505 3.78 2.65 45.36
N ARG A 506 2.89 3.15 46.23
CA ARG A 506 2.71 4.58 46.49
C ARG A 506 3.95 5.18 47.13
N LYS A 507 4.51 4.53 48.16
CA LYS A 507 5.75 4.98 48.81
C LYS A 507 6.95 4.95 47.87
N TYR A 508 7.13 3.87 47.11
CA TYR A 508 8.18 3.75 46.09
C TYR A 508 8.09 4.83 45.01
N SER A 509 6.89 5.32 44.69
CA SER A 509 6.70 6.34 43.64
C SER A 509 6.89 7.77 44.12
N ASN A 510 6.65 8.04 45.41
CA ASN A 510 6.51 9.39 45.95
C ASN A 510 7.63 9.78 46.91
N GLU A 511 8.40 8.81 47.42
CA GLU A 511 9.43 9.01 48.44
C GLU A 511 10.78 8.47 47.98
N ASP A 512 11.85 8.78 48.71
CA ASP A 512 13.21 8.36 48.34
C ASP A 512 13.38 6.83 48.44
N THR A 513 13.86 6.24 47.34
CA THR A 513 13.92 4.79 47.19
C THR A 513 14.89 4.13 48.19
N LEU A 514 16.05 4.76 48.42
CA LEU A 514 17.13 4.18 49.22
C LEU A 514 16.91 4.35 50.72
N THR A 515 16.39 5.51 51.13
CA THR A 515 16.26 5.88 52.54
C THR A 515 14.86 5.59 53.11
N VAL A 516 13.83 5.45 52.26
CA VAL A 516 12.45 5.26 52.74
C VAL A 516 11.75 4.04 52.11
N ALA A 517 11.75 3.90 50.79
CA ALA A 517 10.97 2.82 50.15
C ALA A 517 11.54 1.41 50.40
N ILE A 518 12.86 1.24 50.35
CA ILE A 518 13.53 -0.06 50.60
C ILE A 518 13.44 -0.48 52.09
N PRO A 519 13.70 0.40 53.08
CA PRO A 519 13.45 0.07 54.49
C PRO A 519 12.00 -0.31 54.76
N TYR A 520 11.04 0.47 54.24
CA TYR A 520 9.61 0.17 54.38
C TYR A 520 9.21 -1.16 53.73
N PHE A 521 9.81 -1.51 52.59
CA PHE A 521 9.62 -2.81 51.96
C PHE A 521 9.98 -3.94 52.91
N TRP A 522 11.20 -3.93 53.47
CA TRP A 522 11.67 -5.01 54.35
C TRP A 522 10.95 -5.09 55.70
N GLU A 523 10.47 -3.97 56.23
CA GLU A 523 9.68 -3.92 57.47
C GLU A 523 8.27 -4.51 57.31
N ASN A 524 7.67 -4.37 56.14
CA ASN A 524 6.27 -4.76 55.88
C ASN A 524 6.13 -6.00 55.00
N PHE A 525 7.22 -6.53 54.44
CA PHE A 525 7.19 -7.66 53.52
C PHE A 525 6.67 -8.93 54.19
N ASP A 526 5.54 -9.44 53.69
CA ASP A 526 4.95 -10.70 54.13
C ASP A 526 5.56 -11.90 53.38
N ARG A 527 6.24 -12.75 54.14
CA ARG A 527 6.99 -13.91 53.65
C ARG A 527 6.10 -15.07 53.23
N GLU A 528 4.88 -15.14 53.77
CA GLU A 528 3.92 -16.21 53.45
C GLU A 528 3.05 -15.83 52.24
N GLY A 529 2.86 -14.53 52.01
CA GLY A 529 2.05 -14.00 50.91
C GLY A 529 2.82 -13.71 49.62
N PHE A 530 4.09 -13.29 49.69
CA PHE A 530 4.85 -12.83 48.53
C PHE A 530 6.21 -13.52 48.38
N SER A 531 6.61 -13.69 47.12
CA SER A 531 7.86 -14.31 46.70
C SER A 531 8.67 -13.37 45.79
N ILE A 532 10.00 -13.44 45.88
CA ILE A 532 10.91 -12.63 45.09
C ILE A 532 11.54 -13.51 44.00
N TRP A 533 11.45 -13.06 42.75
CA TRP A 533 11.96 -13.77 41.59
C TRP A 533 12.96 -12.94 40.81
N TYR A 534 14.05 -13.56 40.41
CA TYR A 534 14.97 -13.03 39.41
C TYR A 534 14.59 -13.54 38.02
N SER A 535 14.51 -12.62 37.07
CA SER A 535 14.24 -12.90 35.67
C SER A 535 15.43 -12.50 34.79
N GLU A 536 15.79 -13.32 33.80
CA GLU A 536 16.84 -13.03 32.82
C GLU A 536 16.37 -13.42 31.41
N TYR A 537 16.60 -12.56 30.42
CA TYR A 537 16.16 -12.80 29.05
C TYR A 537 17.00 -13.88 28.35
N ARG A 538 16.33 -14.86 27.73
CA ARG A 538 16.98 -16.07 27.17
C ARG A 538 17.76 -15.83 25.87
N PHE A 539 17.49 -14.75 25.14
CA PHE A 539 18.00 -14.54 23.78
C PHE A 539 18.76 -13.21 23.61
N PRO A 540 19.87 -12.97 24.33
CA PRO A 540 20.60 -11.71 24.26
C PRO A 540 21.15 -11.38 22.85
N GLU A 541 21.39 -12.41 22.01
CA GLU A 541 21.80 -12.29 20.60
C GLU A 541 20.77 -11.52 19.74
N GLU A 542 19.48 -11.56 20.10
CA GLU A 542 18.41 -10.86 19.37
C GLU A 542 18.33 -9.36 19.72
N LEU A 543 19.08 -8.91 20.73
CA LEU A 543 19.04 -7.56 21.26
C LEU A 543 20.05 -6.65 20.54
N THR A 544 19.68 -6.21 19.33
CA THR A 544 20.55 -5.43 18.44
C THR A 544 20.66 -3.94 18.82
N MET A 545 19.53 -3.26 19.06
CA MET A 545 19.50 -1.84 19.45
C MET A 545 18.87 -1.67 20.82
N THR A 546 19.50 -0.90 21.71
CA THR A 546 19.03 -0.71 23.11
C THR A 546 17.60 -0.16 23.18
N PHE A 547 17.22 0.75 22.28
CA PHE A 547 15.85 1.26 22.19
C PHE A 547 14.83 0.17 21.82
N MET A 548 15.16 -0.72 20.89
CA MET A 548 14.30 -1.85 20.52
C MET A 548 14.19 -2.85 21.67
N SER A 549 15.29 -3.12 22.37
CA SER A 549 15.32 -3.95 23.58
C SER A 549 14.44 -3.36 24.69
N CYS A 550 14.42 -2.03 24.86
CA CYS A 550 13.51 -1.37 25.79
C CYS A 550 12.03 -1.50 25.39
N ASN A 551 11.70 -1.59 24.11
CA ASN A 551 10.33 -1.85 23.66
C ASN A 551 9.88 -3.29 23.97
N LEU A 552 10.80 -4.25 24.01
CA LEU A 552 10.49 -5.62 24.44
C LEU A 552 10.05 -5.66 25.91
N ILE A 553 10.72 -4.91 26.79
CA ILE A 553 10.33 -4.78 28.20
C ILE A 553 8.91 -4.19 28.32
N THR A 554 8.61 -3.12 27.58
CA THR A 554 7.24 -2.54 27.57
C THR A 554 6.21 -3.56 27.08
N GLY A 555 6.52 -4.31 26.03
CA GLY A 555 5.63 -5.33 25.49
C GLY A 555 5.35 -6.44 26.50
N MET A 556 6.34 -6.85 27.29
CA MET A 556 6.15 -7.81 28.37
C MET A 556 5.23 -7.25 29.46
N PHE A 557 5.44 -6.01 29.90
CA PHE A 557 4.59 -5.36 30.91
C PHE A 557 3.12 -5.27 30.44
N GLN A 558 2.88 -4.99 29.16
CA GLN A 558 1.52 -4.96 28.60
C GLN A 558 0.85 -6.34 28.58
N ARG A 559 1.62 -7.41 28.38
CA ARG A 559 1.09 -8.79 28.42
C ARG A 559 0.78 -9.24 29.84
N LEU A 560 1.56 -8.75 30.81
CA LEU A 560 1.39 -9.07 32.23
C LEU A 560 0.48 -8.07 32.97
N ASP A 561 -0.18 -7.15 32.27
CA ASP A 561 -0.97 -6.06 32.86
C ASP A 561 -2.07 -6.53 33.82
N LYS A 562 -2.60 -7.75 33.62
CA LYS A 562 -3.56 -8.37 34.56
C LYS A 562 -2.96 -8.67 35.94
N LEU A 563 -1.65 -8.89 36.01
CA LEU A 563 -0.90 -9.09 37.24
C LEU A 563 -0.51 -7.76 37.90
N ARG A 564 -0.75 -6.62 37.24
CA ARG A 564 -0.34 -5.31 37.76
C ARG A 564 -0.92 -5.03 39.15
N LYS A 565 -2.11 -5.52 39.49
CA LYS A 565 -2.67 -5.34 40.84
C LYS A 565 -1.91 -6.11 41.94
N ASN A 566 -1.34 -7.27 41.60
CA ASN A 566 -0.77 -8.21 42.59
C ASN A 566 0.74 -8.43 42.41
N ALA A 567 1.39 -7.69 41.52
CA ALA A 567 2.83 -7.79 41.29
C ALA A 567 3.49 -6.42 41.14
N PHE A 568 4.76 -6.38 41.50
CA PHE A 568 5.66 -5.24 41.30
C PHE A 568 6.97 -5.74 40.74
N ALA A 569 7.58 -5.05 39.78
CA ALA A 569 8.88 -5.44 39.28
C ALA A 569 9.74 -4.26 38.85
N SER A 570 11.04 -4.45 38.95
CA SER A 570 12.04 -3.57 38.35
C SER A 570 12.84 -4.36 37.34
N VAL A 571 12.77 -3.97 36.06
CA VAL A 571 13.47 -4.63 34.96
C VAL A 571 14.44 -3.64 34.33
N ILE A 572 15.67 -4.07 34.15
CA ILE A 572 16.79 -3.24 33.68
C ILE A 572 17.35 -3.83 32.39
N LEU A 573 17.66 -2.93 31.46
CA LEU A 573 18.49 -3.17 30.29
C LEU A 573 19.94 -2.79 30.64
N PHE A 574 20.86 -3.72 30.40
CA PHE A 574 22.28 -3.55 30.59
C PHE A 574 23.04 -3.57 29.25
N GLY A 575 24.18 -2.89 29.19
CA GLY A 575 25.09 -2.89 28.04
C GLY A 575 24.80 -1.83 26.98
N THR A 576 25.34 -2.05 25.78
CA THR A 576 25.29 -1.12 24.64
C THR A 576 24.74 -1.83 23.39
N ASN A 577 24.57 -1.11 22.28
CA ASN A 577 24.05 -1.68 21.03
C ASN A 577 24.87 -2.92 20.60
N ASN A 578 24.18 -3.97 20.19
CA ASN A 578 24.71 -5.29 19.82
C ASN A 578 25.39 -6.09 20.96
N ASN A 579 25.42 -5.56 22.19
CA ASN A 579 25.91 -6.26 23.37
C ASN A 579 25.07 -5.90 24.60
N SER A 580 23.76 -6.14 24.52
CA SER A 580 22.81 -5.83 25.59
C SER A 580 22.23 -7.08 26.25
N SER A 581 21.79 -6.95 27.50
CA SER A 581 21.09 -8.01 28.25
C SER A 581 19.95 -7.41 29.07
N ILE A 582 18.91 -8.19 29.32
CA ILE A 582 17.75 -7.75 30.11
C ILE A 582 17.60 -8.69 31.29
N SER A 583 17.49 -8.10 32.48
CA SER A 583 17.19 -8.84 33.70
C SER A 583 16.30 -8.00 34.63
N GLY A 584 15.66 -8.63 35.61
CA GLY A 584 14.73 -7.95 36.49
C GLY A 584 14.42 -8.69 37.77
N ILE A 585 13.98 -7.94 38.79
CA ILE A 585 13.49 -8.44 40.07
C ILE A 585 11.97 -8.25 40.13
N TRP A 586 11.27 -9.34 40.44
CA TRP A 586 9.81 -9.41 40.49
C TRP A 586 9.34 -9.82 41.88
N LEU A 587 8.33 -9.09 42.38
CA LEU A 587 7.57 -9.39 43.59
C LEU A 587 6.20 -9.91 43.17
N SER A 588 5.82 -11.10 43.64
CA SER A 588 4.59 -11.79 43.22
C SER A 588 4.06 -12.75 44.28
N GLU A 589 2.73 -12.94 44.36
CA GLU A 589 2.05 -13.85 45.30
C GLU A 589 2.32 -15.35 45.00
N ASP A 590 3.43 -15.92 45.50
CA ASP A 590 3.94 -17.31 45.41
C ASP A 590 3.74 -18.17 44.13
N TRP A 591 3.28 -17.59 43.03
CA TRP A 591 3.19 -18.19 41.71
C TRP A 591 4.39 -17.85 40.81
N GLN A 592 4.78 -18.82 39.99
CA GLN A 592 5.80 -18.64 38.97
C GLN A 592 5.23 -17.81 37.80
N ILE A 593 5.83 -16.65 37.53
CA ILE A 593 5.55 -15.88 36.30
C ILE A 593 6.21 -16.66 35.15
N ASP A 594 5.49 -17.61 34.53
CA ASP A 594 6.04 -18.37 33.42
C ASP A 594 5.91 -17.56 32.12
N TYR A 595 6.94 -16.75 31.86
CA TYR A 595 7.07 -16.04 30.61
C TYR A 595 8.20 -16.67 29.78
N GLU A 596 7.83 -17.37 28.70
CA GLU A 596 8.68 -18.30 27.92
C GLU A 596 10.02 -17.72 27.45
N SER A 597 10.11 -16.39 27.28
CA SER A 597 11.33 -15.71 26.83
C SER A 597 12.33 -15.40 27.95
N TYR A 598 12.00 -15.71 29.20
CA TYR A 598 12.84 -15.42 30.37
C TYR A 598 13.12 -16.69 31.18
N ASN A 599 14.30 -16.75 31.78
CA ASN A 599 14.65 -17.69 32.83
C ASN A 599 14.26 -17.08 34.17
N TRP A 600 13.63 -17.89 35.03
CA TRP A 600 13.12 -17.44 36.31
C TRP A 600 13.79 -18.24 37.43
N ARG A 601 14.34 -17.54 38.42
CA ARG A 601 14.96 -18.12 39.62
C ARG A 601 14.31 -17.50 40.86
N LYS A 602 13.69 -18.33 41.70
CA LYS A 602 13.20 -17.89 43.01
C LYS A 602 14.41 -17.52 43.87
N LEU A 603 14.41 -16.32 44.45
CA LEU A 603 15.47 -15.87 45.35
C LEU A 603 15.11 -16.21 46.79
N ASP A 604 16.12 -16.57 47.58
CA ASP A 604 15.97 -16.75 49.02
C ASP A 604 16.02 -15.38 49.70
N VAL A 605 14.92 -15.03 50.39
CA VAL A 605 14.67 -13.72 50.99
C VAL A 605 15.71 -13.39 52.08
N ASP A 606 16.23 -14.40 52.77
CA ASP A 606 17.21 -14.21 53.85
C ASP A 606 18.66 -14.10 53.34
N SER A 607 18.89 -14.37 52.05
CA SER A 607 20.22 -14.30 51.45
C SER A 607 20.70 -12.86 51.26
N GLU A 608 21.99 -12.61 51.54
CA GLU A 608 22.63 -11.31 51.26
C GLU A 608 22.64 -10.99 49.76
N GLU A 609 22.61 -12.02 48.90
CA GLU A 609 22.44 -11.89 47.44
C GLU A 609 21.08 -11.25 47.12
N CYS A 610 19.98 -11.74 47.68
CA CYS A 610 18.65 -11.19 47.43
C CYS A 610 18.52 -9.75 47.93
N LYS A 611 19.00 -9.44 49.13
CA LYS A 611 18.97 -8.08 49.68
C LYS A 611 19.75 -7.10 48.81
N THR A 612 20.92 -7.52 48.33
CA THR A 612 21.76 -6.72 47.43
C THR A 612 21.06 -6.51 46.09
N MET A 613 20.54 -7.57 45.45
CA MET A 613 19.86 -7.46 44.16
C MET A 613 18.58 -6.62 44.23
N VAL A 614 17.77 -6.74 45.28
CA VAL A 614 16.58 -5.90 45.47
C VAL A 614 16.97 -4.44 45.60
N LYS A 615 18.00 -4.13 46.41
CA LYS A 615 18.50 -2.76 46.57
C LYS A 615 18.99 -2.18 45.24
N GLU A 616 19.86 -2.89 44.53
CA GLU A 616 20.43 -2.43 43.26
C GLU A 616 19.36 -2.25 42.18
N TYR A 617 18.41 -3.20 42.07
CA TYR A 617 17.38 -3.13 41.03
C TYR A 617 16.29 -2.12 41.35
N PHE A 618 15.97 -1.88 42.62
CA PHE A 618 14.94 -0.91 42.97
C PHE A 618 15.48 0.52 42.91
N ALA A 619 16.75 0.73 43.25
CA ALA A 619 17.41 2.03 43.14
C ALA A 619 17.95 2.34 41.73
N TRP A 620 18.11 1.33 40.87
CA TRP A 620 18.85 1.43 39.59
C TRP A 620 20.31 1.86 39.74
N GLU A 621 20.87 1.68 40.94
CA GLU A 621 22.22 2.08 41.32
C GLU A 621 22.92 0.89 42.00
N GLY A 622 24.10 0.51 41.51
CA GLY A 622 24.83 -0.66 42.00
C GLY A 622 25.98 -1.09 41.07
N GLU A 623 26.79 -2.05 41.52
CA GLU A 623 27.86 -2.62 40.70
C GLU A 623 27.35 -3.75 39.79
N PHE A 624 26.13 -4.26 40.03
CA PHE A 624 25.46 -5.29 39.22
C PHE A 624 26.37 -6.48 38.87
N LYS A 625 27.15 -6.94 39.87
CA LYS A 625 28.24 -7.93 39.68
C LYS A 625 27.80 -9.23 39.00
N HIS A 626 26.55 -9.61 39.19
CA HIS A 626 25.93 -10.81 38.60
C HIS A 626 25.63 -10.68 37.11
N VAL A 627 25.50 -9.46 36.56
CA VAL A 627 25.26 -9.22 35.12
C VAL A 627 26.54 -8.86 34.38
N GLY A 628 27.48 -8.18 35.04
CA GLY A 628 28.80 -7.84 34.47
C GLY A 628 28.76 -6.85 33.31
N LYS A 629 27.65 -6.12 33.13
CA LYS A 629 27.46 -5.09 32.10
C LYS A 629 26.96 -3.79 32.73
N PRO A 630 27.32 -2.62 32.18
CA PRO A 630 26.89 -1.34 32.76
C PRO A 630 25.38 -1.14 32.62
N PHE A 631 24.79 -0.43 33.58
CA PHE A 631 23.39 0.01 33.50
C PHE A 631 23.16 0.86 32.25
N SER A 632 22.04 0.62 31.55
CA SER A 632 21.61 1.45 30.42
C SER A 632 20.27 2.13 30.69
N GLN A 633 19.21 1.35 30.92
CA GLN A 633 17.87 1.90 31.13
C GLN A 633 17.01 0.95 31.98
N GLY A 634 16.25 1.50 32.93
CA GLY A 634 15.32 0.73 33.78
C GLY A 634 13.85 1.01 33.48
N LYS A 635 12.98 0.05 33.79
CA LYS A 635 11.52 0.19 33.76
C LYS A 635 10.87 -0.50 34.95
N ILE A 636 9.88 0.16 35.53
CA ILE A 636 9.10 -0.36 36.66
C ILE A 636 7.75 -0.88 36.17
N PHE A 637 7.41 -2.09 36.62
CA PHE A 637 6.09 -2.68 36.54
C PHE A 637 5.40 -2.43 37.87
N LYS A 638 4.39 -1.56 37.88
CA LYS A 638 3.61 -1.22 39.07
C LYS A 638 2.16 -0.94 38.73
#